data_AF-A0A9P3JA47-F1
#
_entry.id   AF-A0A9P3JA47-F1
#
_cell.length_a   1.000
_cell.length_b   1.000
_cell.length_c   1.000
_cell.angle_alpha   90.00
_cell.angle_beta   90.00
_cell.angle_gamma   90.00
#
_symmetry.space_group_name_H-M   'P 1'
#
loop_
_entity.id
_entity.type
_entity.pdbx_description
1 polymer ?
#
loop_
_entity_poly.entity_id
_entity_poly.type
_entity_poly.pdbx_seq_one_letter_code
_entity_poly.pdbx_strand_id
1 'polypeptide(L)'
;MPNGHVEIVESQPFIDSRPESGPKSTATSKSFSLSASSFSTPHAGLLFLLLLFLCVLIVLLIPHSFFAPESLPLLDSVSSSGNDGGLSGDSELTRRMDEWEQRLDAFVKRGANDGDDDLLAAKNQGLLDPKMRIWPMPRQLTSSTGKDAAWPAIFSPFSRLTVSFGKAASAAVEDSARALVTKSYDRYHRVIFAHEYGDDYAEVDDSHASSFSSRATSQRGSAATVVVIERVDVRIARPEEQLDIGVDESYKLSLGDRGEPGTAVIQANTSVGALRALETLSQLCRYHYPSRLVTIHGVPLKVEDAPRFKHRGLLIDTARHFLPVVEVERVLDAMSYAKMNVLHWHLVDAQSFPIETPSFPRLWEGAFSLAERYTLKDAKHVVRYAAARGIVVIPEIDTPAHATSWGVGYPVLYPSPDCKEPLDVSNEFTFELIKGVLTDLRSVFTGSRIHIGGDEVKEDCWAESERISQWMNQHGMQPSDAVRYFSNRVRAIALELGWEKTIVWEESWQGFSEDLNKTTTILQNWLSVDIIGRMAQQGFQLLFSNVYGGWYLDSMDVDWHRVYTTDPAQNVSPESLLEGGEVCMWGEKVDSSDFMPTIWPRAAAAAERMWSPRAYADAALASGEAERRLHVFRCLLNRRGVEAAPVSNAVPRSSPENPGGCLVQ
;
A
#
# COMPACT_ATOMS: atom_id res chain seq x y z
N MET A 1 -61.23 38.50 -10.07
CA MET A 1 -60.88 39.18 -11.34
C MET A 1 -59.36 39.38 -11.36
N PRO A 2 -58.64 39.11 -12.46
CA PRO A 2 -58.27 37.76 -12.88
C PRO A 2 -56.75 37.53 -13.03
N ASN A 3 -56.36 36.24 -12.95
CA ASN A 3 -55.38 35.43 -13.72
C ASN A 3 -53.93 35.95 -13.93
N GLY A 4 -52.87 35.12 -13.79
CA GLY A 4 -52.80 33.69 -13.54
C GLY A 4 -51.36 33.11 -13.52
N HIS A 5 -51.30 31.86 -13.04
CA HIS A 5 -50.35 30.75 -13.25
C HIS A 5 -48.84 30.89 -12.99
N VAL A 6 -48.35 30.16 -11.97
CA VAL A 6 -47.43 28.99 -12.12
C VAL A 6 -47.79 27.94 -11.04
N GLU A 7 -47.86 26.67 -11.43
CA GLU A 7 -48.21 25.49 -10.60
C GLU A 7 -47.06 25.03 -9.69
N ILE A 8 -47.44 24.62 -8.49
CA ILE A 8 -46.66 23.85 -7.52
C ILE A 8 -47.24 22.44 -7.53
N VAL A 9 -46.41 21.40 -7.64
CA VAL A 9 -46.83 20.02 -7.35
C VAL A 9 -45.83 19.39 -6.40
N GLU A 10 -46.29 19.16 -5.18
CA GLU A 10 -45.66 18.26 -4.21
C GLU A 10 -46.70 17.22 -3.74
N SER A 11 -46.29 15.96 -3.86
CA SER A 11 -46.56 14.85 -2.93
C SER A 11 -47.89 14.04 -2.95
N GLN A 12 -47.69 12.70 -3.06
CA GLN A 12 -48.38 11.57 -2.39
C GLN A 12 -49.71 11.03 -3.00
N PRO A 13 -50.22 9.82 -2.64
CA PRO A 13 -49.63 8.47 -2.41
C PRO A 13 -50.52 7.29 -2.98
N PHE A 14 -50.25 6.02 -2.57
CA PHE A 14 -51.14 4.82 -2.46
C PHE A 14 -51.06 3.58 -3.43
N ILE A 15 -50.71 2.43 -2.81
CA ILE A 15 -51.38 1.09 -2.74
C ILE A 15 -51.48 0.10 -3.93
N ASP A 16 -50.77 -1.04 -3.74
CA ASP A 16 -51.10 -2.49 -3.83
C ASP A 16 -52.26 -3.06 -4.70
N SER A 17 -51.97 -4.12 -5.48
CA SER A 17 -52.83 -5.32 -5.65
C SER A 17 -52.19 -6.44 -6.51
N ARG A 18 -52.20 -7.68 -5.99
CA ARG A 18 -51.94 -8.98 -6.69
C ARG A 18 -53.19 -9.47 -7.47
N PRO A 19 -53.14 -10.59 -8.26
CA PRO A 19 -53.30 -11.99 -7.73
C PRO A 19 -52.50 -13.10 -8.50
N GLU A 20 -51.88 -14.08 -7.81
CA GLU A 20 -52.30 -15.48 -7.52
C GLU A 20 -51.96 -16.59 -8.55
N SER A 21 -51.17 -17.60 -8.12
CA SER A 21 -51.62 -19.02 -8.01
C SER A 21 -50.58 -19.91 -7.30
N GLY A 22 -50.97 -20.49 -6.16
CA GLY A 22 -50.32 -21.67 -5.53
C GLY A 22 -50.84 -22.99 -6.14
N PRO A 23 -50.55 -24.20 -5.58
CA PRO A 23 -50.77 -24.55 -4.16
C PRO A 23 -49.70 -25.46 -3.48
N LYS A 24 -49.38 -25.23 -2.18
CA LYS A 24 -49.75 -25.98 -0.94
C LYS A 24 -48.96 -27.27 -0.62
N SER A 25 -48.32 -27.32 0.56
CA SER A 25 -48.91 -27.96 1.78
C SER A 25 -48.03 -27.87 3.06
N THR A 26 -48.58 -27.23 4.12
CA THR A 26 -48.72 -27.68 5.54
C THR A 26 -47.49 -28.10 6.37
N ALA A 27 -47.30 -27.78 7.67
CA ALA A 27 -48.26 -27.51 8.75
C ALA A 27 -47.61 -26.84 10.00
N THR A 28 -48.39 -25.92 10.60
CA THR A 28 -48.66 -25.68 12.04
C THR A 28 -47.55 -25.48 13.10
N SER A 29 -47.62 -24.28 13.69
CA SER A 29 -47.14 -23.84 15.00
C SER A 29 -47.87 -24.47 16.19
N LYS A 30 -47.22 -24.53 17.36
CA LYS A 30 -47.83 -24.28 18.68
C LYS A 30 -46.80 -23.71 19.65
N SER A 31 -47.16 -22.59 20.26
CA SER A 31 -46.55 -21.98 21.45
C SER A 31 -47.07 -22.65 22.73
N PHE A 32 -46.30 -22.62 23.82
CA PHE A 32 -46.82 -22.44 25.19
C PHE A 32 -45.69 -22.06 26.17
N SER A 33 -46.03 -21.16 27.09
CA SER A 33 -45.24 -20.63 28.20
C SER A 33 -45.08 -21.62 29.36
N LEU A 34 -44.14 -21.37 30.29
CA LEU A 34 -44.35 -21.51 31.76
C LEU A 34 -43.16 -20.99 32.60
N SER A 35 -43.51 -20.63 33.83
CA SER A 35 -42.83 -19.83 34.85
C SER A 35 -41.93 -20.60 35.82
N ALA A 36 -41.18 -19.84 36.64
CA ALA A 36 -40.25 -20.26 37.70
C ALA A 36 -40.88 -21.05 38.88
N SER A 37 -40.14 -22.02 39.46
CA SER A 37 -39.52 -21.94 40.81
C SER A 37 -39.12 -23.31 41.45
N SER A 38 -37.91 -23.32 42.04
CA SER A 38 -37.48 -23.92 43.34
C SER A 38 -36.73 -25.28 43.47
N PHE A 39 -35.65 -25.20 44.30
CA PHE A 39 -34.78 -26.19 45.00
C PHE A 39 -33.71 -26.98 44.23
N SER A 40 -32.47 -27.25 44.71
CA SER A 40 -31.50 -26.70 45.67
C SER A 40 -30.28 -27.66 45.73
N THR A 41 -29.03 -27.19 45.69
CA THR A 41 -27.88 -27.70 46.50
C THR A 41 -26.60 -26.87 46.21
N PRO A 42 -25.90 -26.31 47.22
CA PRO A 42 -24.76 -25.42 47.01
C PRO A 42 -23.43 -26.04 47.50
N HIS A 43 -22.84 -27.02 46.81
CA HIS A 43 -21.52 -27.56 47.22
C HIS A 43 -20.54 -27.84 46.06
N ALA A 44 -20.93 -27.65 44.79
CA ALA A 44 -20.05 -27.89 43.65
C ALA A 44 -19.30 -26.63 43.15
N GLY A 45 -19.88 -25.43 43.32
CA GLY A 45 -19.30 -24.20 42.78
C GLY A 45 -18.08 -23.67 43.54
N LEU A 46 -18.01 -23.92 44.86
CA LEU A 46 -16.93 -23.38 45.69
C LEU A 46 -15.60 -24.14 45.50
N LEU A 47 -15.67 -25.45 45.18
CA LEU A 47 -14.48 -26.27 44.92
C LEU A 47 -13.82 -25.93 43.57
N PHE A 48 -14.63 -25.56 42.58
CA PHE A 48 -14.16 -25.17 41.25
C PHE A 48 -13.46 -23.80 41.26
N LEU A 49 -14.00 -22.85 42.04
CA LEU A 49 -13.38 -21.53 42.23
C LEU A 49 -12.07 -21.59 43.04
N LEU A 50 -11.96 -22.51 44.02
CA LEU A 50 -10.73 -22.72 44.79
C LEU A 50 -9.60 -23.36 43.95
N LEU A 51 -9.92 -24.26 43.04
CA LEU A 51 -8.94 -24.88 42.13
C LEU A 51 -8.40 -23.89 41.08
N LEU A 52 -9.26 -23.02 40.54
CA LEU A 52 -8.85 -21.96 39.62
C LEU A 52 -7.94 -20.92 40.29
N PHE A 53 -8.22 -20.55 41.55
CA PHE A 53 -7.35 -19.64 42.30
C PHE A 53 -5.98 -20.24 42.64
N LEU A 54 -5.91 -21.56 42.91
CA LEU A 54 -4.64 -22.24 43.20
C LEU A 54 -3.75 -22.34 41.95
N CYS A 55 -4.33 -22.57 40.77
CA CYS A 55 -3.57 -22.62 39.51
C CYS A 55 -2.99 -21.24 39.13
N VAL A 56 -3.73 -20.15 39.38
CA VAL A 56 -3.24 -18.79 39.10
C VAL A 56 -2.12 -18.38 40.06
N LEU A 57 -2.16 -18.83 41.33
CA LEU A 57 -1.10 -18.54 42.30
C LEU A 57 0.21 -19.27 42.01
N ILE A 58 0.15 -20.48 41.42
CA ILE A 58 1.34 -21.27 41.08
C ILE A 58 2.09 -20.68 39.87
N VAL A 59 1.37 -20.06 38.92
CA VAL A 59 1.97 -19.40 37.75
C VAL A 59 2.63 -18.06 38.13
N LEU A 60 2.15 -17.37 39.18
CA LEU A 60 2.67 -16.07 39.61
C LEU A 60 3.88 -16.12 40.56
N LEU A 61 4.32 -17.32 40.99
CA LEU A 61 5.42 -17.48 41.96
C LEU A 61 6.71 -18.07 41.36
N ILE A 62 6.84 -18.16 40.03
CA ILE A 62 8.10 -18.53 39.39
C ILE A 62 8.88 -17.24 39.07
N PRO A 63 10.05 -17.00 39.66
CA PRO A 63 10.82 -15.80 39.38
C PRO A 63 11.42 -15.85 37.97
N HIS A 64 11.04 -14.89 37.12
CA HIS A 64 11.69 -14.61 35.86
C HIS A 64 13.05 -13.96 36.10
N SER A 65 14.10 -14.76 36.09
CA SER A 65 15.47 -14.30 35.87
C SER A 65 16.22 -15.42 35.15
N PHE A 66 16.98 -15.05 34.12
CA PHE A 66 17.81 -15.90 33.25
C PHE A 66 17.11 -16.57 32.07
N PHE A 67 17.10 -15.87 30.93
CA PHE A 67 17.42 -16.49 29.63
C PHE A 67 18.17 -15.46 28.76
N ALA A 68 19.48 -15.65 28.66
CA ALA A 68 20.31 -15.27 27.51
C ALA A 68 20.88 -16.60 26.95
N PRO A 69 21.10 -16.74 25.64
CA PRO A 69 21.39 -18.03 25.04
C PRO A 69 22.91 -18.29 25.09
N GLU A 70 23.33 -19.31 25.85
CA GLU A 70 24.61 -19.95 25.63
C GLU A 70 24.41 -21.45 25.39
N SER A 71 25.10 -21.88 24.36
CA SER A 71 25.30 -23.24 23.85
C SER A 71 25.59 -24.27 24.94
N LEU A 72 24.96 -25.45 24.83
CA LEU A 72 25.44 -26.64 25.53
C LEU A 72 25.55 -27.86 24.59
N PRO A 73 26.62 -28.65 24.75
CA PRO A 73 27.07 -29.65 23.79
C PRO A 73 26.52 -31.05 24.06
N LEU A 74 26.68 -31.89 23.03
CA LEU A 74 26.60 -33.35 23.02
C LEU A 74 27.23 -34.01 24.27
N LEU A 75 26.50 -34.94 24.88
CA LEU A 75 27.07 -35.96 25.76
C LEU A 75 26.46 -37.33 25.45
N ASP A 76 27.29 -38.14 24.81
CA ASP A 76 27.16 -39.60 24.73
C ASP A 76 27.54 -40.26 26.07
N SER A 77 26.90 -41.42 26.29
CA SER A 77 27.28 -42.52 27.17
C SER A 77 27.07 -42.38 28.69
N VAL A 78 26.02 -43.04 29.20
CA VAL A 78 26.09 -43.88 30.40
C VAL A 78 25.19 -45.10 30.24
N SER A 79 25.82 -46.27 30.25
CA SER A 79 25.20 -47.59 30.39
C SER A 79 24.70 -47.83 31.82
N SER A 80 23.47 -48.31 32.01
CA SER A 80 23.19 -49.36 33.00
C SER A 80 21.82 -50.01 32.76
N SER A 81 21.82 -51.32 32.99
CA SER A 81 20.77 -52.32 32.87
C SER A 81 19.49 -52.07 33.68
N GLY A 82 18.33 -52.39 33.10
CA GLY A 82 17.08 -52.59 33.84
C GLY A 82 15.86 -52.65 32.92
N ASN A 83 15.05 -53.70 33.06
CA ASN A 83 14.04 -54.17 32.12
C ASN A 83 12.70 -53.39 32.15
N ASP A 84 12.01 -53.43 31.01
CA ASP A 84 10.57 -53.27 30.75
C ASP A 84 9.89 -51.89 30.78
N GLY A 85 9.37 -51.50 29.60
CA GLY A 85 8.29 -50.52 29.45
C GLY A 85 8.38 -49.61 28.22
N GLY A 86 8.33 -50.18 27.00
CA GLY A 86 8.44 -49.43 25.76
C GLY A 86 7.34 -48.39 25.53
N LEU A 87 7.74 -47.16 25.25
CA LEU A 87 6.94 -46.16 24.54
C LEU A 87 7.56 -45.98 23.15
N SER A 88 7.02 -46.70 22.17
CA SER A 88 7.43 -46.75 20.77
C SER A 88 6.96 -45.53 19.94
N GLY A 89 6.88 -44.35 20.56
CA GLY A 89 6.32 -43.14 19.93
C GLY A 89 7.33 -42.40 19.06
N ASP A 90 8.58 -42.27 19.52
CA ASP A 90 9.60 -41.46 18.85
C ASP A 90 10.12 -42.13 17.58
N SER A 91 10.39 -43.45 17.61
CA SER A 91 10.95 -44.14 16.45
C SER A 91 10.00 -44.21 15.26
N GLU A 92 8.69 -44.25 15.49
CA GLU A 92 7.70 -44.29 14.41
C GLU A 92 7.45 -42.91 13.80
N LEU A 93 7.53 -41.84 14.60
CA LEU A 93 7.44 -40.46 14.11
C LEU A 93 8.68 -40.08 13.29
N THR A 94 9.88 -40.40 13.78
CA THR A 94 11.13 -40.20 13.03
C THR A 94 11.13 -41.05 11.76
N ARG A 95 10.73 -42.32 11.82
CA ARG A 95 10.62 -43.19 10.65
C ARG A 95 9.59 -42.68 9.63
N ARG A 96 8.46 -42.12 10.08
CA ARG A 96 7.45 -41.54 9.20
C ARG A 96 7.89 -40.20 8.61
N MET A 97 8.69 -39.41 9.33
CA MET A 97 9.33 -38.21 8.80
C MET A 97 10.39 -38.58 7.76
N ASP A 98 11.25 -39.57 8.03
CA ASP A 98 12.24 -40.07 7.08
C ASP A 98 11.57 -40.68 5.84
N GLU A 99 10.48 -41.44 6.00
CA GLU A 99 9.69 -41.96 4.89
C GLU A 99 8.99 -40.84 4.11
N TRP A 100 8.55 -39.77 4.78
CA TRP A 100 7.93 -38.62 4.14
C TRP A 100 8.98 -37.80 3.37
N GLU A 101 10.15 -37.56 3.95
CA GLU A 101 11.29 -36.91 3.29
C GLU A 101 11.79 -37.74 2.12
N GLN A 102 11.94 -39.05 2.25
CA GLN A 102 12.31 -39.91 1.12
C GLN A 102 11.24 -39.94 0.03
N ARG A 103 9.95 -39.87 0.40
CA ARG A 103 8.85 -39.75 -0.57
C ARG A 103 8.83 -38.39 -1.24
N LEU A 104 9.11 -37.31 -0.51
CA LEU A 104 9.24 -35.96 -1.04
C LEU A 104 10.44 -35.88 -1.98
N ASP A 105 11.58 -36.44 -1.58
CA ASP A 105 12.81 -36.46 -2.36
C ASP A 105 12.65 -37.35 -3.61
N ALA A 106 11.91 -38.46 -3.51
CA ALA A 106 11.51 -39.29 -4.65
C ALA A 106 10.40 -38.66 -5.53
N PHE A 107 9.58 -37.76 -4.98
CA PHE A 107 8.60 -36.97 -5.73
C PHE A 107 9.29 -35.83 -6.49
N VAL A 108 10.22 -35.13 -5.84
CA VAL A 108 11.10 -34.11 -6.44
C VAL A 108 12.00 -34.74 -7.51
N LYS A 109 12.58 -35.92 -7.27
CA LYS A 109 13.37 -36.67 -8.27
C LYS A 109 12.52 -37.26 -9.40
N ARG A 110 11.25 -37.61 -9.15
CA ARG A 110 10.31 -38.00 -10.22
C ARG A 110 9.88 -36.81 -11.07
N GLY A 111 9.58 -35.65 -10.47
CA GLY A 111 9.34 -34.39 -11.18
C GLY A 111 10.56 -33.85 -11.94
N ALA A 112 11.76 -34.38 -11.67
CA ALA A 112 12.97 -34.08 -12.44
C ALA A 112 13.21 -35.04 -13.63
N ASN A 113 12.57 -36.21 -13.66
CA ASN A 113 12.74 -37.24 -14.70
C ASN A 113 11.51 -37.39 -15.62
N ASP A 114 10.31 -37.11 -15.11
CA ASP A 114 9.13 -36.85 -15.93
C ASP A 114 9.25 -35.40 -16.39
N GLY A 115 9.33 -35.19 -17.70
CA GLY A 115 9.50 -33.86 -18.26
C GLY A 115 8.43 -32.90 -17.73
N ASP A 116 8.89 -31.88 -17.00
CA ASP A 116 8.37 -30.53 -17.09
C ASP A 116 6.90 -30.30 -16.69
N ASP A 117 6.19 -31.05 -15.84
CA ASP A 117 4.77 -30.70 -15.57
C ASP A 117 4.58 -29.26 -15.01
N ASP A 118 5.52 -28.76 -14.21
CA ASP A 118 5.52 -27.37 -13.69
C ASP A 118 6.03 -26.34 -14.72
N LEU A 119 6.93 -26.77 -15.61
CA LEU A 119 7.48 -25.95 -16.70
C LEU A 119 6.54 -25.92 -17.92
N LEU A 120 5.76 -26.98 -18.14
CA LEU A 120 4.69 -27.15 -19.11
C LEU A 120 3.46 -26.41 -18.60
N ALA A 121 3.11 -26.46 -17.31
CA ALA A 121 2.11 -25.57 -16.72
C ALA A 121 2.53 -24.09 -16.81
N ALA A 122 3.79 -23.77 -16.48
CA ALA A 122 4.33 -22.42 -16.63
C ALA A 122 4.44 -21.96 -18.09
N LYS A 123 4.73 -22.87 -19.03
CA LYS A 123 4.78 -22.60 -20.48
C LYS A 123 3.38 -22.49 -21.08
N ASN A 124 2.43 -23.30 -20.62
CA ASN A 124 1.01 -23.25 -21.00
C ASN A 124 0.32 -21.98 -20.46
N GLN A 125 0.83 -21.40 -19.37
CA GLN A 125 0.38 -20.10 -18.83
C GLN A 125 1.25 -18.91 -19.29
N GLY A 126 2.27 -19.11 -20.13
CA GLY A 126 3.13 -18.03 -20.62
C GLY A 126 4.05 -17.39 -19.57
N LEU A 127 4.23 -17.98 -18.38
CA LEU A 127 5.00 -17.44 -17.25
C LEU A 127 6.52 -17.37 -17.49
N LEU A 128 7.00 -17.94 -18.59
CA LEU A 128 8.40 -17.80 -19.03
C LEU A 128 8.62 -16.53 -19.87
N ASP A 129 7.54 -15.90 -20.34
CA ASP A 129 7.62 -14.60 -21.00
C ASP A 129 7.88 -13.52 -19.93
N PRO A 130 8.97 -12.74 -20.02
CA PRO A 130 9.23 -11.61 -19.13
C PRO A 130 8.05 -10.64 -19.00
N LYS A 131 7.25 -10.47 -20.07
CA LYS A 131 6.07 -9.60 -20.08
C LYS A 131 5.03 -9.99 -19.04
N MET A 132 4.90 -11.27 -18.72
CA MET A 132 3.91 -11.76 -17.77
C MET A 132 4.27 -11.48 -16.32
N ARG A 133 5.52 -11.09 -16.04
CA ARG A 133 6.04 -10.95 -14.66
C ARG A 133 6.21 -9.52 -14.19
N ILE A 134 6.35 -8.58 -15.14
CA ILE A 134 6.64 -7.19 -14.81
C ILE A 134 5.34 -6.42 -14.58
N TRP A 135 5.13 -5.82 -13.42
CA TRP A 135 4.04 -4.90 -13.13
C TRP A 135 4.58 -3.65 -12.40
N PRO A 136 4.26 -2.42 -12.82
CA PRO A 136 3.63 -2.04 -14.09
C PRO A 136 4.46 -2.35 -15.34
N MET A 137 3.83 -2.48 -16.50
CA MET A 137 4.52 -2.71 -17.78
C MET A 137 5.38 -1.50 -18.20
N PRO A 138 6.65 -1.70 -18.59
CA PRO A 138 7.50 -0.63 -19.06
C PRO A 138 7.07 -0.06 -20.41
N ARG A 139 7.52 1.16 -20.72
CA ARG A 139 7.31 1.78 -22.05
C ARG A 139 7.88 0.94 -23.20
N GLN A 140 9.05 0.33 -23.00
CA GLN A 140 9.67 -0.56 -23.97
C GLN A 140 10.32 -1.76 -23.27
N LEU A 141 10.06 -2.96 -23.79
CA LEU A 141 10.69 -4.20 -23.37
C LEU A 141 11.06 -5.01 -24.60
N THR A 142 12.35 -5.29 -24.76
CA THR A 142 12.90 -6.19 -25.77
C THR A 142 13.47 -7.42 -25.06
N SER A 143 13.11 -8.62 -25.50
CA SER A 143 13.61 -9.88 -24.95
C SER A 143 13.72 -10.93 -26.05
N SER A 144 14.58 -11.93 -25.86
CA SER A 144 14.59 -13.12 -26.70
C SER A 144 13.40 -14.00 -26.36
N THR A 145 12.52 -14.27 -27.32
CA THR A 145 11.34 -15.14 -27.12
C THR A 145 11.29 -16.24 -28.17
N GLY A 146 10.59 -17.33 -27.87
CA GLY A 146 10.37 -18.42 -28.83
C GLY A 146 11.58 -19.35 -29.03
N LYS A 147 11.76 -19.85 -30.25
CA LYS A 147 12.77 -20.88 -30.60
C LYS A 147 14.23 -20.39 -30.48
N ASP A 148 14.43 -19.08 -30.46
CA ASP A 148 15.73 -18.43 -30.32
C ASP A 148 16.06 -18.03 -28.87
N ALA A 149 15.18 -18.36 -27.91
CA ALA A 149 15.42 -18.09 -26.50
C ALA A 149 16.58 -18.95 -25.98
N ALA A 150 17.66 -18.29 -25.56
CA ALA A 150 18.76 -18.95 -24.87
C ALA A 150 18.26 -19.56 -23.55
N TRP A 151 19.05 -20.51 -23.01
CA TRP A 151 18.86 -20.97 -21.63
C TRP A 151 18.82 -19.75 -20.69
N PRO A 152 17.95 -19.73 -19.66
CA PRO A 152 17.81 -18.56 -18.79
C PRO A 152 19.15 -18.16 -18.16
N ALA A 153 19.33 -16.86 -17.93
CA ALA A 153 20.44 -16.39 -17.12
C ALA A 153 20.23 -16.83 -15.66
N ILE A 154 21.32 -17.16 -14.96
CA ILE A 154 21.31 -17.40 -13.51
C ILE A 154 21.65 -16.09 -12.83
N PHE A 155 20.86 -15.65 -11.86
CA PHE A 155 21.22 -14.52 -11.01
C PHE A 155 21.90 -15.04 -9.75
N SER A 156 23.14 -14.61 -9.54
CA SER A 156 23.97 -15.12 -8.45
C SER A 156 23.59 -14.49 -7.11
N PRO A 157 23.44 -15.27 -6.02
CA PRO A 157 23.30 -14.72 -4.67
C PRO A 157 24.60 -14.05 -4.16
N PHE A 158 25.71 -14.22 -4.88
CA PHE A 158 26.98 -13.54 -4.62
C PHE A 158 27.17 -12.31 -5.53
N SER A 159 26.07 -11.83 -6.13
CA SER A 159 26.15 -10.71 -7.06
C SER A 159 26.58 -9.45 -6.33
N ARG A 160 27.55 -8.73 -6.93
CA ARG A 160 28.12 -7.51 -6.36
C ARG A 160 27.46 -6.28 -6.96
N LEU A 161 27.07 -5.33 -6.11
CA LEU A 161 26.60 -4.02 -6.53
C LEU A 161 27.79 -3.08 -6.80
N THR A 162 27.82 -2.46 -7.98
CA THR A 162 28.65 -1.29 -8.25
C THR A 162 27.75 -0.09 -8.51
N VAL A 163 28.06 1.05 -7.87
CA VAL A 163 27.37 2.32 -8.13
C VAL A 163 28.39 3.32 -8.64
N SER A 164 28.09 3.95 -9.77
CA SER A 164 28.93 4.99 -10.37
C SER A 164 28.08 6.21 -10.70
N PHE A 165 28.75 7.36 -10.73
CA PHE A 165 28.12 8.64 -10.94
C PHE A 165 28.65 9.30 -12.22
N GLY A 166 27.81 10.14 -12.82
CA GLY A 166 28.20 11.05 -13.90
C GLY A 166 29.20 12.12 -13.44
N LYS A 167 29.24 13.28 -14.10
CA LYS A 167 30.16 14.36 -13.71
C LYS A 167 29.65 15.17 -12.51
N ALA A 168 30.56 15.42 -11.56
CA ALA A 168 30.67 16.59 -10.67
C ALA A 168 29.56 16.84 -9.62
N ALA A 169 29.12 15.80 -8.89
CA ALA A 169 28.48 16.00 -7.60
C ALA A 169 29.51 16.05 -6.47
N SER A 170 29.13 16.56 -5.30
CA SER A 170 30.01 16.51 -4.11
C SER A 170 30.09 15.07 -3.57
N ALA A 171 31.20 14.71 -2.92
CA ALA A 171 31.37 13.39 -2.32
C ALA A 171 30.20 13.00 -1.38
N ALA A 172 29.69 13.96 -0.60
CA ALA A 172 28.56 13.72 0.31
C ALA A 172 27.25 13.37 -0.43
N VAL A 173 27.00 14.00 -1.58
CA VAL A 173 25.84 13.70 -2.42
C VAL A 173 25.97 12.31 -3.02
N GLU A 174 27.15 11.98 -3.55
CA GLU A 174 27.45 10.66 -4.09
C GLU A 174 27.32 9.55 -3.03
N ASP A 175 27.81 9.79 -1.81
CA ASP A 175 27.72 8.84 -0.70
C ASP A 175 26.26 8.61 -0.28
N SER A 176 25.45 9.67 -0.21
CA SER A 176 24.02 9.57 0.09
C SER A 176 23.27 8.77 -0.99
N ALA A 177 23.50 9.09 -2.26
CA ALA A 177 22.91 8.38 -3.40
C ALA A 177 23.33 6.90 -3.40
N ARG A 178 24.61 6.62 -3.17
CA ARG A 178 25.16 5.25 -3.07
C ARG A 178 24.51 4.48 -1.93
N ALA A 179 24.38 5.09 -0.75
CA ALA A 179 23.74 4.47 0.40
C ALA A 179 22.27 4.14 0.14
N LEU A 180 21.53 5.03 -0.53
CA LEU A 180 20.14 4.81 -0.91
C LEU A 180 19.98 3.62 -1.86
N VAL A 181 20.79 3.58 -2.93
CA VAL A 181 20.78 2.49 -3.92
C VAL A 181 21.21 1.16 -3.28
N THR A 182 22.24 1.19 -2.42
CA THR A 182 22.73 -0.02 -1.73
C THR A 182 21.65 -0.60 -0.84
N LYS A 183 21.00 0.22 -0.01
CA LYS A 183 19.86 -0.23 0.81
C LYS A 183 18.74 -0.80 -0.05
N SER A 184 18.45 -0.21 -1.21
CA SER A 184 17.44 -0.74 -2.13
C SER A 184 17.83 -2.07 -2.73
N TYR A 185 19.09 -2.22 -3.15
CA TYR A 185 19.63 -3.47 -3.67
C TYR A 185 19.56 -4.57 -2.61
N ASP A 186 20.02 -4.30 -1.39
CA ASP A 186 20.02 -5.28 -0.30
C ASP A 186 18.60 -5.76 0.04
N ARG A 187 17.62 -4.85 0.06
CA ARG A 187 16.20 -5.20 0.24
C ARG A 187 15.71 -6.16 -0.84
N TYR A 188 15.95 -5.86 -2.12
CA TYR A 188 15.49 -6.72 -3.19
C TYR A 188 16.26 -8.03 -3.27
N HIS A 189 17.56 -8.01 -2.99
CA HIS A 189 18.36 -9.23 -2.95
C HIS A 189 17.84 -10.18 -1.85
N ARG A 190 17.48 -9.66 -0.66
CA ARG A 190 16.78 -10.44 0.38
C ARG A 190 15.50 -11.09 -0.13
N VAL A 191 14.65 -10.30 -0.78
CA VAL A 191 13.37 -10.77 -1.30
C VAL A 191 13.54 -11.81 -2.42
N ILE A 192 14.54 -11.63 -3.30
CA ILE A 192 14.80 -12.52 -4.43
C ILE A 192 15.29 -13.89 -3.96
N PHE A 193 16.16 -13.91 -2.95
CA PHE A 193 16.83 -15.13 -2.47
C PHE A 193 16.26 -15.68 -1.14
N ALA A 194 15.09 -15.20 -0.71
CA ALA A 194 14.44 -15.65 0.53
C ALA A 194 14.22 -17.18 0.58
N HIS A 195 13.91 -17.82 -0.56
CA HIS A 195 13.77 -19.28 -0.64
C HIS A 195 15.09 -20.06 -0.51
N GLU A 196 16.23 -19.42 -0.78
CA GLU A 196 17.54 -20.08 -0.70
C GLU A 196 18.14 -19.96 0.70
N TYR A 197 17.89 -18.85 1.41
CA TYR A 197 18.56 -18.56 2.68
C TYR A 197 17.65 -18.32 3.89
N GLY A 198 16.32 -18.20 3.71
CA GLY A 198 15.40 -17.97 4.83
C GLY A 198 15.79 -16.75 5.69
N ASP A 199 15.71 -16.92 7.01
CA ASP A 199 16.09 -15.92 8.01
C ASP A 199 17.63 -15.76 8.16
N ASP A 200 18.43 -16.72 7.69
CA ASP A 200 19.90 -16.76 7.79
C ASP A 200 20.61 -15.95 6.69
N TYR A 201 19.89 -15.06 6.01
CA TYR A 201 20.41 -14.26 4.91
C TYR A 201 21.64 -13.40 5.30
N ALA A 202 21.84 -13.09 6.59
CA ALA A 202 23.03 -12.40 7.06
C ALA A 202 24.33 -13.23 6.93
N GLU A 203 24.24 -14.54 6.68
CA GLU A 203 25.36 -15.49 6.66
C GLU A 203 25.65 -16.06 5.26
N VAL A 204 25.33 -15.33 4.18
CA VAL A 204 25.77 -15.73 2.82
C VAL A 204 27.29 -15.61 2.73
N ASP A 205 27.99 -16.70 3.04
CA ASP A 205 29.45 -16.82 3.10
C ASP A 205 30.05 -17.65 1.94
N ASP A 206 31.38 -17.78 1.94
CA ASP A 206 32.12 -18.54 0.92
C ASP A 206 31.76 -20.04 0.88
N SER A 207 31.20 -20.61 1.96
CA SER A 207 30.83 -22.04 2.00
C SER A 207 29.68 -22.35 1.04
N HIS A 208 28.73 -21.41 0.89
CA HIS A 208 27.59 -21.51 -0.02
C HIS A 208 27.99 -21.31 -1.50
N ALA A 209 29.09 -20.60 -1.76
CA ALA A 209 29.55 -20.27 -3.11
C ALA A 209 29.99 -21.51 -3.90
N SER A 210 30.62 -22.47 -3.23
CA SER A 210 31.05 -23.74 -3.85
C SER A 210 29.86 -24.59 -4.31
N SER A 211 28.81 -24.70 -3.48
CA SER A 211 27.56 -25.40 -3.80
C SER A 211 26.82 -24.72 -4.94
N PHE A 212 26.70 -23.39 -4.94
CA PHE A 212 26.11 -22.63 -6.04
C PHE A 212 26.88 -22.82 -7.35
N SER A 213 28.21 -22.70 -7.33
CA SER A 213 29.05 -22.88 -8.52
C SER A 213 28.88 -24.28 -9.13
N SER A 214 28.77 -25.32 -8.30
CA SER A 214 28.51 -26.68 -8.75
C SER A 214 27.13 -26.83 -9.42
N ARG A 215 26.06 -26.26 -8.83
CA ARG A 215 24.70 -26.24 -9.40
C ARG A 215 24.62 -25.44 -10.69
N ALA A 216 25.28 -24.28 -10.77
CA ALA A 216 25.31 -23.46 -11.97
C ALA A 216 26.09 -24.14 -13.12
N THR A 217 27.17 -24.85 -12.79
CA THR A 217 28.01 -25.57 -13.75
C THR A 217 27.35 -26.84 -14.26
N SER A 218 26.62 -27.57 -13.41
CA SER A 218 25.88 -28.77 -13.81
C SER A 218 24.76 -28.50 -14.82
N GLN A 219 24.30 -27.24 -14.92
CA GLN A 219 23.32 -26.81 -15.92
C GLN A 219 23.93 -26.48 -17.29
N ARG A 220 25.27 -26.43 -17.43
CA ARG A 220 25.98 -26.12 -18.69
C ARG A 220 26.03 -27.29 -19.68
N GLY A 221 24.94 -28.03 -19.87
CA GLY A 221 24.87 -29.11 -20.86
C GLY A 221 25.44 -28.71 -22.23
N SER A 222 26.06 -29.69 -22.91
CA SER A 222 26.99 -29.68 -24.08
C SER A 222 26.90 -28.64 -25.22
N ALA A 223 26.03 -27.62 -25.23
CA ALA A 223 25.96 -26.65 -26.33
C ALA A 223 25.46 -25.22 -26.00
N ALA A 224 25.00 -24.90 -24.78
CA ALA A 224 24.49 -23.56 -24.46
C ALA A 224 25.38 -22.83 -23.44
N THR A 225 25.85 -21.63 -23.79
CA THR A 225 26.59 -20.75 -22.86
C THR A 225 25.61 -20.19 -21.82
N VAL A 226 25.57 -20.78 -20.63
CA VAL A 226 24.79 -20.26 -19.50
C VAL A 226 25.39 -18.92 -19.04
N VAL A 227 24.59 -17.86 -19.07
CA VAL A 227 24.96 -16.54 -18.55
C VAL A 227 24.73 -16.52 -17.04
N VAL A 228 25.77 -16.25 -16.26
CA VAL A 228 25.65 -16.04 -14.80
C VAL A 228 25.85 -14.57 -14.53
N ILE A 229 24.85 -13.93 -13.92
CA ILE A 229 24.89 -12.52 -13.54
C ILE A 229 25.50 -12.42 -12.14
N GLU A 230 26.74 -11.92 -12.08
CA GLU A 230 27.54 -11.80 -10.86
C GLU A 230 27.74 -10.34 -10.43
N ARG A 231 27.24 -9.38 -11.24
CA ARG A 231 27.35 -7.95 -10.96
C ARG A 231 26.07 -7.22 -11.35
N VAL A 232 25.65 -6.29 -10.48
CA VAL A 232 24.64 -5.28 -10.80
C VAL A 232 25.35 -3.92 -10.83
N ASP A 233 25.37 -3.29 -12.00
CA ASP A 233 26.06 -2.02 -12.23
C ASP A 233 25.06 -0.88 -12.38
N VAL A 234 25.01 0.02 -11.40
CA VAL A 234 24.11 1.16 -11.39
C VAL A 234 24.90 2.42 -11.75
N ARG A 235 24.47 3.11 -12.79
CA ARG A 235 25.08 4.36 -13.30
C ARG A 235 24.07 5.49 -13.15
N ILE A 236 24.36 6.48 -12.30
CA ILE A 236 23.47 7.61 -12.00
C ILE A 236 24.04 8.91 -12.57
N ALA A 237 23.26 9.61 -13.39
CA ALA A 237 23.74 10.83 -14.06
C ALA A 237 23.74 12.07 -13.16
N ARG A 238 22.69 12.27 -12.37
CA ARG A 238 22.41 13.45 -11.52
C ARG A 238 22.09 13.02 -10.08
N PRO A 239 23.09 12.59 -9.28
CA PRO A 239 22.85 12.13 -7.91
C PRO A 239 22.40 13.25 -6.94
N GLU A 240 22.55 14.52 -7.33
CA GLU A 240 22.16 15.70 -6.56
C GLU A 240 20.66 16.01 -6.55
N GLU A 241 19.89 15.40 -7.48
CA GLU A 241 18.45 15.62 -7.59
C GLU A 241 17.73 15.02 -6.37
N GLN A 242 17.04 15.86 -5.60
CA GLN A 242 16.35 15.45 -4.37
C GLN A 242 15.00 14.79 -4.68
N LEU A 243 14.54 13.94 -3.75
CA LEU A 243 13.24 13.31 -3.83
C LEU A 243 12.14 14.35 -3.64
N ASP A 244 11.38 14.61 -4.70
CA ASP A 244 10.11 15.30 -4.65
C ASP A 244 9.25 14.92 -5.87
N ILE A 245 8.00 15.37 -5.92
CA ILE A 245 7.08 15.08 -7.02
C ILE A 245 7.55 15.79 -8.30
N GLY A 246 7.87 14.98 -9.31
CA GLY A 246 8.43 15.46 -10.59
C GLY A 246 9.92 15.16 -10.76
N VAL A 247 10.59 14.56 -9.75
CA VAL A 247 11.93 13.98 -9.91
C VAL A 247 11.95 13.00 -11.09
N ASP A 248 13.06 12.96 -11.82
CA ASP A 248 13.18 12.07 -12.97
C ASP A 248 13.30 10.60 -12.52
N GLU A 249 12.22 9.83 -12.75
CA GLU A 249 12.12 8.41 -12.40
C GLU A 249 12.46 7.45 -13.57
N SER A 250 13.01 7.98 -14.68
CA SER A 250 13.33 7.17 -15.85
C SER A 250 14.57 6.30 -15.64
N TYR A 251 14.57 5.13 -16.29
CA TYR A 251 15.70 4.21 -16.25
C TYR A 251 15.80 3.35 -17.51
N LYS A 252 16.98 2.76 -17.69
CA LYS A 252 17.26 1.66 -18.62
C LYS A 252 17.85 0.50 -17.85
N LEU A 253 17.40 -0.72 -18.17
CA LEU A 253 17.93 -1.97 -17.62
C LEU A 253 18.32 -2.90 -18.78
N SER A 254 19.55 -3.38 -18.77
CA SER A 254 20.06 -4.37 -19.75
C SER A 254 20.62 -5.60 -19.05
N LEU A 255 20.28 -6.78 -19.56
CA LEU A 255 20.72 -8.08 -19.06
C LEU A 255 21.23 -8.95 -20.21
N GLY A 256 22.39 -9.61 -20.01
CA GLY A 256 22.93 -10.54 -21.00
C GLY A 256 23.44 -9.88 -22.30
N ASP A 257 23.76 -8.58 -22.25
CA ASP A 257 24.38 -7.86 -23.37
C ASP A 257 25.76 -8.46 -23.70
N ARG A 258 26.04 -8.73 -24.98
CA ARG A 258 27.29 -9.38 -25.43
C ARG A 258 28.56 -8.61 -25.04
N GLY A 259 28.45 -7.30 -24.80
CA GLY A 259 29.57 -6.44 -24.40
C GLY A 259 29.92 -6.50 -22.90
N GLU A 260 28.96 -6.87 -22.04
CA GLU A 260 29.16 -7.01 -20.59
C GLU A 260 28.48 -8.31 -20.09
N PRO A 261 28.91 -9.50 -20.60
CA PRO A 261 28.31 -10.76 -20.21
C PRO A 261 28.47 -10.98 -18.70
N GLY A 262 27.36 -11.32 -18.03
CA GLY A 262 27.32 -11.53 -16.59
C GLY A 262 27.12 -10.27 -15.74
N THR A 263 26.76 -9.14 -16.35
CA THR A 263 26.34 -7.93 -15.64
C THR A 263 24.88 -7.57 -15.95
N ALA A 264 24.14 -7.17 -14.92
CA ALA A 264 22.91 -6.38 -15.04
C ALA A 264 23.26 -4.89 -15.01
N VAL A 265 23.06 -4.18 -16.11
CA VAL A 265 23.40 -2.75 -16.21
C VAL A 265 22.15 -1.92 -16.04
N ILE A 266 22.15 -1.03 -15.05
CA ILE A 266 21.11 -0.04 -14.78
C ILE A 266 21.67 1.35 -15.06
N GLN A 267 21.00 2.11 -15.91
CA GLN A 267 21.29 3.51 -16.17
C GLN A 267 20.08 4.34 -15.77
N ALA A 268 20.27 5.33 -14.91
CA ALA A 268 19.21 6.20 -14.46
C ALA A 268 19.71 7.65 -14.37
N ASN A 269 18.78 8.58 -14.52
CA ASN A 269 19.12 9.98 -14.32
C ASN A 269 19.29 10.31 -12.84
N THR A 270 18.45 9.75 -11.97
CA THR A 270 18.49 9.98 -10.52
C THR A 270 18.58 8.66 -9.76
N SER A 271 18.84 8.74 -8.46
CA SER A 271 18.74 7.58 -7.56
C SER A 271 17.33 6.96 -7.58
N VAL A 272 16.27 7.77 -7.73
CA VAL A 272 14.89 7.28 -7.76
C VAL A 272 14.65 6.41 -9.00
N GLY A 273 15.13 6.83 -10.19
CA GLY A 273 15.09 5.98 -11.39
C GLY A 273 15.81 4.65 -11.19
N ALA A 274 16.95 4.63 -10.50
CA ALA A 274 17.66 3.39 -10.17
C ALA A 274 16.86 2.48 -9.23
N LEU A 275 16.14 3.03 -8.25
CA LEU A 275 15.23 2.28 -7.37
C LEU A 275 14.10 1.62 -8.18
N ARG A 276 13.55 2.31 -9.19
CA ARG A 276 12.52 1.74 -10.10
C ARG A 276 13.08 0.61 -10.95
N ALA A 277 14.32 0.74 -11.43
CA ALA A 277 15.01 -0.30 -12.18
C ALA A 277 15.26 -1.56 -11.35
N LEU A 278 15.66 -1.39 -10.09
CA LEU A 278 15.88 -2.51 -9.16
C LEU A 278 14.59 -3.27 -8.86
N GLU A 279 13.45 -2.58 -8.72
CA GLU A 279 12.15 -3.26 -8.60
C GLU A 279 11.86 -4.09 -9.85
N THR A 280 12.03 -3.53 -11.05
CA THR A 280 11.82 -4.27 -12.30
C THR A 280 12.76 -5.48 -12.42
N LEU A 281 14.03 -5.34 -12.05
CA LEU A 281 14.97 -6.47 -12.00
C LEU A 281 14.50 -7.56 -11.03
N SER A 282 13.98 -7.17 -9.86
CA SER A 282 13.48 -8.13 -8.86
C SER A 282 12.30 -8.96 -9.37
N GLN A 283 11.41 -8.35 -10.16
CA GLN A 283 10.25 -9.04 -10.75
C GLN A 283 10.65 -10.01 -11.87
N LEU A 284 11.75 -9.71 -12.57
CA LEU A 284 12.34 -10.59 -13.59
C LEU A 284 12.99 -11.85 -13.00
N CYS A 285 13.44 -11.80 -11.74
CA CYS A 285 14.07 -12.92 -11.04
C CYS A 285 13.05 -13.98 -10.62
N ARG A 286 13.28 -15.26 -10.94
CA ARG A 286 12.41 -16.40 -10.58
C ARG A 286 13.19 -17.42 -9.79
N TYR A 287 12.68 -17.85 -8.64
CA TYR A 287 13.21 -19.07 -8.03
C TYR A 287 12.74 -20.31 -8.79
N HIS A 288 13.68 -21.10 -9.29
CA HIS A 288 13.44 -22.37 -9.96
C HIS A 288 13.65 -23.51 -8.96
N TYR A 289 12.54 -24.07 -8.46
CA TYR A 289 12.54 -25.08 -7.39
C TYR A 289 13.38 -26.33 -7.70
N PRO A 290 13.30 -26.94 -8.91
CA PRO A 290 14.08 -28.15 -9.19
C PRO A 290 15.59 -27.93 -9.13
N SER A 291 16.08 -26.81 -9.68
CA SER A 291 17.51 -26.50 -9.67
C SER A 291 17.95 -25.77 -8.40
N ARG A 292 17.01 -25.25 -7.61
CA ARG A 292 17.25 -24.32 -6.50
C ARG A 292 18.11 -23.13 -6.92
N LEU A 293 17.80 -22.53 -8.07
CA LEU A 293 18.53 -21.36 -8.59
C LEU A 293 17.56 -20.22 -8.86
N VAL A 294 18.04 -18.98 -8.76
CA VAL A 294 17.31 -17.83 -9.28
C VAL A 294 17.64 -17.64 -10.76
N THR A 295 16.63 -17.64 -11.61
CA THR A 295 16.76 -17.53 -13.06
C THR A 295 16.06 -16.29 -13.61
N ILE A 296 16.56 -15.79 -14.74
CA ILE A 296 15.96 -14.71 -15.53
C ILE A 296 15.81 -15.19 -16.96
N HIS A 297 14.58 -15.19 -17.46
CA HIS A 297 14.24 -15.62 -18.81
C HIS A 297 14.25 -14.45 -19.80
N GLY A 298 14.35 -14.76 -21.08
CA GLY A 298 14.28 -13.77 -22.17
C GLY A 298 15.54 -12.94 -22.39
N VAL A 299 16.70 -13.42 -21.92
CA VAL A 299 18.00 -12.76 -22.15
C VAL A 299 18.56 -13.04 -23.56
N PRO A 300 19.18 -12.07 -24.25
CA PRO A 300 19.40 -10.69 -23.83
C PRO A 300 18.09 -9.91 -23.71
N LEU A 301 17.98 -9.13 -22.63
CA LEU A 301 16.78 -8.38 -22.27
C LEU A 301 17.13 -6.90 -22.08
N LYS A 302 16.28 -6.02 -22.61
CA LYS A 302 16.40 -4.56 -22.47
C LYS A 302 15.07 -3.94 -22.09
N VAL A 303 15.10 -3.07 -21.10
CA VAL A 303 13.97 -2.25 -20.65
C VAL A 303 14.36 -0.78 -20.78
N GLU A 304 13.49 0.02 -21.39
CA GLU A 304 13.52 1.47 -21.29
C GLU A 304 12.19 1.95 -20.75
N ASP A 305 12.20 2.71 -19.65
CA ASP A 305 11.00 2.95 -18.89
C ASP A 305 10.99 4.29 -18.16
N ALA A 306 9.78 4.82 -17.97
CA ALA A 306 9.50 6.05 -17.23
C ALA A 306 7.98 6.13 -16.97
N PRO A 307 7.54 6.70 -15.84
CA PRO A 307 6.12 6.83 -15.55
C PRO A 307 5.41 7.76 -16.55
N ARG A 308 4.11 7.55 -16.78
CA ARG A 308 3.24 8.47 -17.52
C ARG A 308 2.91 9.72 -16.69
N PHE A 309 2.61 9.54 -15.41
CA PHE A 309 2.28 10.62 -14.48
C PHE A 309 3.31 10.76 -13.37
N LYS A 310 3.55 12.00 -12.93
CA LYS A 310 4.52 12.31 -11.87
C LYS A 310 3.96 12.09 -10.47
N HIS A 311 2.64 12.06 -10.30
CA HIS A 311 1.96 11.83 -9.02
C HIS A 311 1.15 10.54 -9.08
N ARG A 312 1.58 9.51 -8.34
CA ARG A 312 0.96 8.18 -8.32
C ARG A 312 0.69 7.80 -6.87
N GLY A 313 -0.45 8.27 -6.37
CA GLY A 313 -0.73 8.33 -4.95
C GLY A 313 -1.61 7.20 -4.43
N LEU A 314 -1.42 6.90 -3.14
CA LEU A 314 -2.33 6.15 -2.30
C LEU A 314 -2.63 7.02 -1.08
N LEU A 315 -3.90 7.36 -0.87
CA LEU A 315 -4.36 7.96 0.37
C LEU A 315 -4.63 6.85 1.39
N ILE A 316 -4.08 7.02 2.60
CA ILE A 316 -4.44 6.23 3.77
C ILE A 316 -5.04 7.14 4.84
N ASP A 317 -6.20 6.72 5.36
CA ASP A 317 -6.86 7.36 6.48
C ASP A 317 -6.49 6.66 7.78
N THR A 318 -5.85 7.41 8.66
CA THR A 318 -5.43 6.94 9.99
C THR A 318 -6.17 7.62 11.14
N ALA A 319 -7.17 8.43 10.81
CA ALA A 319 -7.95 9.20 11.77
C ALA A 319 -9.28 8.51 12.09
N ARG A 320 -9.89 7.82 11.14
CA ARG A 320 -11.12 7.04 11.36
C ARG A 320 -10.84 5.73 12.10
N HIS A 321 -9.72 5.07 11.77
CA HIS A 321 -9.12 3.99 12.56
C HIS A 321 -7.60 4.14 12.57
N PHE A 322 -6.97 3.87 13.72
CA PHE A 322 -5.51 3.97 13.85
C PHE A 322 -4.80 2.84 13.09
N LEU A 323 -3.74 3.19 12.34
CA LEU A 323 -2.83 2.21 11.73
C LEU A 323 -1.45 2.23 12.43
N PRO A 324 -1.00 1.13 13.03
CA PRO A 324 0.35 1.08 13.59
C PRO A 324 1.43 1.44 12.55
N VAL A 325 2.53 2.05 12.99
CA VAL A 325 3.65 2.45 12.10
C VAL A 325 4.15 1.30 11.24
N VAL A 326 4.19 0.08 11.79
CA VAL A 326 4.58 -1.13 11.05
C VAL A 326 3.63 -1.43 9.88
N GLU A 327 2.33 -1.17 10.01
CA GLU A 327 1.38 -1.34 8.90
C GLU A 327 1.58 -0.25 7.84
N VAL A 328 1.86 0.99 8.24
CA VAL A 328 2.24 2.07 7.30
C VAL A 328 3.51 1.71 6.52
N GLU A 329 4.50 1.08 7.16
CA GLU A 329 5.70 0.55 6.49
C GLU A 329 5.36 -0.52 5.45
N ARG A 330 4.45 -1.46 5.78
CA ARG A 330 4.00 -2.51 4.86
C ARG A 330 3.27 -1.94 3.65
N VAL A 331 2.46 -0.89 3.85
CA VAL A 331 1.84 -0.13 2.76
C VAL A 331 2.92 0.47 1.85
N LEU A 332 3.94 1.12 2.42
CA LEU A 332 5.05 1.72 1.66
C LEU A 332 5.87 0.67 0.88
N ASP A 333 6.08 -0.52 1.45
CA ASP A 333 6.71 -1.64 0.76
C ASP A 333 5.91 -2.06 -0.48
N ALA A 334 4.60 -2.30 -0.31
CA ALA A 334 3.73 -2.70 -1.40
C ALA A 334 3.59 -1.63 -2.49
N MET A 335 3.50 -0.34 -2.10
CA MET A 335 3.55 0.80 -3.02
C MET A 335 4.82 0.80 -3.87
N SER A 336 5.97 0.49 -3.26
CA SER A 336 7.25 0.45 -3.96
C SER A 336 7.29 -0.65 -5.03
N TYR A 337 6.66 -1.81 -4.76
CA TYR A 337 6.55 -2.92 -5.72
C TYR A 337 5.69 -2.54 -6.93
N ALA A 338 4.66 -1.72 -6.72
CA ALA A 338 3.79 -1.20 -7.77
C ALA A 338 4.29 0.11 -8.41
N LYS A 339 5.46 0.63 -7.98
CA LYS A 339 6.05 1.91 -8.43
C LYS A 339 5.16 3.15 -8.17
N MET A 340 4.31 3.08 -7.15
CA MET A 340 3.63 4.27 -6.59
C MET A 340 4.65 5.14 -5.85
N ASN A 341 4.45 6.46 -5.84
CA ASN A 341 5.45 7.42 -5.37
C ASN A 341 4.93 8.49 -4.41
N VAL A 342 3.63 8.51 -4.11
CA VAL A 342 3.06 9.44 -3.13
C VAL A 342 2.24 8.66 -2.11
N LEU A 343 2.60 8.78 -0.84
CA LEU A 343 1.72 8.43 0.26
C LEU A 343 1.02 9.71 0.69
N HIS A 344 -0.29 9.80 0.43
CA HIS A 344 -1.13 10.84 0.99
C HIS A 344 -1.61 10.35 2.35
N TRP A 345 -1.11 10.97 3.42
CA TRP A 345 -1.41 10.55 4.77
C TRP A 345 -2.47 11.46 5.39
N HIS A 346 -3.71 10.98 5.39
CA HIS A 346 -4.83 11.63 6.07
C HIS A 346 -4.71 11.36 7.59
N LEU A 347 -4.14 12.36 8.28
CA LEU A 347 -3.63 12.22 9.65
C LEU A 347 -4.68 12.46 10.72
N VAL A 348 -5.65 13.34 10.47
CA VAL A 348 -6.61 13.81 11.47
C VAL A 348 -7.99 13.96 10.83
N ASP A 349 -9.03 13.71 11.63
CA ASP A 349 -10.43 13.89 11.23
C ASP A 349 -11.32 14.13 12.46
N ALA A 350 -12.64 14.19 12.28
CA ALA A 350 -13.62 14.33 13.34
C ALA A 350 -13.50 13.24 14.41
N GLN A 351 -13.14 12.01 14.03
CA GLN A 351 -13.08 10.86 14.92
C GLN A 351 -11.81 10.84 15.79
N SER A 352 -10.65 11.26 15.26
CA SER A 352 -9.44 11.33 16.07
C SER A 352 -8.37 12.33 15.60
N PHE A 353 -7.53 12.74 16.55
CA PHE A 353 -6.31 13.53 16.34
C PHE A 353 -5.09 12.76 16.90
N PRO A 354 -4.51 11.81 16.16
CA PRO A 354 -3.46 10.92 16.68
C PRO A 354 -2.03 11.49 16.60
N ILE A 355 -1.77 12.47 15.74
CA ILE A 355 -0.42 13.02 15.51
C ILE A 355 0.01 14.01 16.62
N GLU A 356 1.27 13.91 17.05
CA GLU A 356 1.87 14.82 18.02
C GLU A 356 2.13 16.21 17.42
N THR A 357 1.67 17.26 18.09
CA THR A 357 1.87 18.67 17.73
C THR A 357 2.43 19.44 18.93
N PRO A 358 3.76 19.51 19.11
CA PRO A 358 4.38 20.15 20.26
C PRO A 358 3.96 21.60 20.51
N SER A 359 3.61 22.34 19.45
CA SER A 359 3.10 23.71 19.56
C SER A 359 1.75 23.76 20.29
N PHE A 360 0.92 22.73 20.13
CA PHE A 360 -0.42 22.59 20.71
C PHE A 360 -0.63 21.18 21.28
N PRO A 361 0.04 20.82 22.39
CA PRO A 361 0.18 19.43 22.84
C PRO A 361 -1.13 18.78 23.29
N ARG A 362 -2.17 19.58 23.58
CA ARG A 362 -3.49 19.03 23.97
C ARG A 362 -4.29 18.50 22.78
N LEU A 363 -3.90 18.76 21.52
CA LEU A 363 -4.65 18.27 20.36
C LEU A 363 -4.73 16.74 20.37
N TRP A 364 -3.66 16.04 20.76
CA TRP A 364 -3.68 14.57 20.81
C TRP A 364 -4.53 13.99 21.96
N GLU A 365 -5.13 14.83 22.81
CA GLU A 365 -6.24 14.41 23.70
C GLU A 365 -7.43 13.89 22.88
N GLY A 366 -7.54 14.28 21.60
CA GLY A 366 -8.48 13.75 20.62
C GLY A 366 -8.09 12.41 19.99
N ALA A 367 -7.00 11.76 20.37
CA ALA A 367 -6.68 10.40 19.90
C ALA A 367 -7.58 9.33 20.55
N PHE A 368 -7.72 8.16 19.91
CA PHE A 368 -8.52 7.06 20.47
C PHE A 368 -8.00 6.55 21.83
N SER A 369 -6.68 6.44 21.98
CA SER A 369 -6.05 6.06 23.25
C SER A 369 -4.62 6.58 23.36
N LEU A 370 -3.97 6.32 24.51
CA LEU A 370 -2.55 6.66 24.69
C LEU A 370 -1.62 5.90 23.74
N ALA A 371 -2.02 4.71 23.29
CA ALA A 371 -1.21 3.83 22.42
C ALA A 371 -1.45 4.07 20.93
N GLU A 372 -2.57 4.70 20.56
CA GLU A 372 -3.01 4.93 19.19
C GLU A 372 -2.65 6.35 18.75
N ARG A 373 -1.35 6.65 18.80
CA ARG A 373 -0.80 7.97 18.52
C ARG A 373 0.49 7.86 17.72
N TYR A 374 0.76 8.90 16.93
CA TYR A 374 2.00 9.08 16.19
C TYR A 374 2.81 10.19 16.84
N THR A 375 4.00 9.87 17.35
CA THR A 375 4.96 10.91 17.75
C THR A 375 5.58 11.56 16.51
N LEU A 376 6.20 12.73 16.66
CA LEU A 376 6.99 13.32 15.58
C LEU A 376 8.19 12.43 15.19
N LYS A 377 8.65 11.53 16.08
CA LYS A 377 9.68 10.54 15.74
C LYS A 377 9.12 9.46 14.82
N ASP A 378 7.89 9.01 15.07
CA ASP A 378 7.19 8.05 14.22
C ASP A 378 6.96 8.64 12.83
N ALA A 379 6.43 9.87 12.76
CA ALA A 379 6.24 10.57 11.49
C ALA A 379 7.58 10.77 10.74
N LYS A 380 8.66 11.18 11.41
CA LYS A 380 10.02 11.27 10.82
C LYS A 380 10.52 9.92 10.33
N HIS A 381 10.20 8.84 11.04
CA HIS A 381 10.56 7.49 10.65
C HIS A 381 9.82 7.07 9.38
N VAL A 382 8.49 7.26 9.32
CA VAL A 382 7.68 6.99 8.13
C VAL A 382 8.18 7.78 6.92
N VAL A 383 8.44 9.08 7.06
CA VAL A 383 9.00 9.92 5.97
C VAL A 383 10.34 9.37 5.47
N ARG A 384 11.24 8.96 6.36
CA ARG A 384 12.54 8.36 5.99
C ARG A 384 12.37 6.99 5.34
N TYR A 385 11.45 6.18 5.84
CA TYR A 385 11.17 4.84 5.33
C TYR A 385 10.58 4.90 3.91
N ALA A 386 9.68 5.87 3.67
CA ALA A 386 9.13 6.20 2.36
C ALA A 386 10.22 6.72 1.41
N ALA A 387 11.06 7.65 1.86
CA ALA A 387 12.15 8.20 1.05
C ALA A 387 13.15 7.12 0.60
N ALA A 388 13.42 6.12 1.45
CA ALA A 388 14.26 4.96 1.12
C ALA A 388 13.70 4.08 -0.03
N ARG A 389 12.43 4.32 -0.42
CA ARG A 389 11.68 3.66 -1.51
C ARG A 389 11.32 4.62 -2.64
N GLY A 390 11.80 5.86 -2.60
CA GLY A 390 11.44 6.90 -3.56
C GLY A 390 9.97 7.28 -3.48
N ILE A 391 9.39 7.31 -2.28
CA ILE A 391 8.00 7.71 -2.01
C ILE A 391 8.03 9.02 -1.21
N VAL A 392 7.30 10.03 -1.70
CA VAL A 392 7.04 11.30 -1.00
C VAL A 392 5.83 11.11 -0.10
N VAL A 393 5.89 11.63 1.13
CA VAL A 393 4.73 11.64 2.04
C VAL A 393 4.13 13.04 2.06
N ILE A 394 2.86 13.16 1.66
CA ILE A 394 2.08 14.39 1.77
C ILE A 394 1.19 14.25 3.02
N PRO A 395 1.39 15.07 4.06
CA PRO A 395 0.46 15.11 5.17
C PRO A 395 -0.83 15.83 4.76
N GLU A 396 -1.96 15.36 5.25
CA GLU A 396 -3.22 16.08 5.25
C GLU A 396 -3.66 16.42 6.66
N ILE A 397 -4.04 17.67 6.84
CA ILE A 397 -4.77 18.16 7.99
C ILE A 397 -6.05 18.80 7.45
N ASP A 398 -7.14 18.05 7.49
CA ASP A 398 -8.40 18.47 6.89
C ASP A 398 -9.08 19.57 7.73
N THR A 399 -9.37 20.69 7.07
CA THR A 399 -9.97 21.87 7.67
C THR A 399 -10.82 22.62 6.64
N PRO A 400 -11.89 23.33 7.06
CA PRO A 400 -12.36 23.51 8.43
C PRO A 400 -13.33 22.42 8.92
N ALA A 401 -13.85 21.58 8.02
CA ALA A 401 -14.67 20.42 8.40
C ALA A 401 -13.82 19.35 9.10
N HIS A 402 -14.40 18.19 9.39
CA HIS A 402 -13.63 17.01 9.81
C HIS A 402 -12.71 17.25 11.04
N ALA A 403 -13.17 18.06 12.01
CA ALA A 403 -12.29 18.55 13.07
C ALA A 403 -12.88 18.44 14.48
N THR A 404 -13.96 17.66 14.65
CA THR A 404 -14.58 17.44 15.97
C THR A 404 -13.57 16.97 17.04
N SER A 405 -12.59 16.12 16.69
CA SER A 405 -11.57 15.63 17.64
C SER A 405 -10.64 16.71 18.20
N TRP A 406 -10.44 17.81 17.47
CA TRP A 406 -9.50 18.87 17.85
C TRP A 406 -9.96 19.61 19.10
N GLY A 407 -11.27 19.83 19.21
CA GLY A 407 -11.86 20.54 20.35
C GLY A 407 -11.93 19.71 21.64
N VAL A 408 -11.54 18.42 21.62
CA VAL A 408 -11.35 17.65 22.86
C VAL A 408 -10.24 18.30 23.69
N GLY A 409 -9.11 18.60 23.05
CA GLY A 409 -7.99 19.31 23.66
C GLY A 409 -8.24 20.81 23.80
N TYR A 410 -8.85 21.43 22.79
CA TYR A 410 -9.07 22.88 22.75
C TYR A 410 -10.54 23.21 22.47
N PRO A 411 -11.45 23.13 23.47
CA PRO A 411 -12.89 23.32 23.26
C PRO A 411 -13.30 24.66 22.66
N VAL A 412 -12.42 25.68 22.74
CA VAL A 412 -12.61 27.00 22.13
C VAL A 412 -12.67 26.97 20.59
N LEU A 413 -12.24 25.85 19.99
CA LEU A 413 -12.32 25.62 18.54
C LEU A 413 -13.74 25.28 18.07
N TYR A 414 -14.61 24.83 18.97
CA TYR A 414 -15.99 24.50 18.62
C TYR A 414 -16.82 25.78 18.40
N PRO A 415 -17.59 25.86 17.30
CA PRO A 415 -18.58 26.92 17.11
C PRO A 415 -19.54 27.10 18.29
N SER A 416 -20.02 25.98 18.85
CA SER A 416 -20.86 25.92 20.04
C SER A 416 -20.80 24.52 20.68
N PRO A 417 -21.39 24.30 21.88
CA PRO A 417 -21.48 22.96 22.46
C PRO A 417 -22.28 21.95 21.61
N ASP A 418 -23.29 22.44 20.90
CA ASP A 418 -24.20 21.65 20.08
C ASP A 418 -23.73 21.52 18.61
N CYS A 419 -22.79 22.38 18.20
CA CYS A 419 -22.17 22.30 16.89
C CYS A 419 -20.64 22.38 16.98
N LYS A 420 -19.99 21.24 16.73
CA LYS A 420 -18.55 21.02 16.96
C LYS A 420 -17.68 21.03 15.71
N GLU A 421 -18.29 21.08 14.54
CA GLU A 421 -17.62 21.18 13.25
C GLU A 421 -18.52 21.96 12.29
N PRO A 422 -17.97 22.76 11.38
CA PRO A 422 -16.54 23.04 11.15
C PRO A 422 -15.87 23.89 12.26
N LEU A 423 -14.53 23.95 12.26
CA LEU A 423 -13.73 24.78 13.18
C LEU A 423 -14.23 26.23 13.22
N ASP A 424 -14.17 26.88 14.37
CA ASP A 424 -14.64 28.26 14.51
C ASP A 424 -13.81 29.28 13.72
N VAL A 425 -14.39 29.75 12.61
CA VAL A 425 -13.82 30.78 11.71
C VAL A 425 -13.70 32.17 12.34
N SER A 426 -14.49 32.48 13.36
CA SER A 426 -14.52 33.82 13.97
C SER A 426 -13.44 34.05 15.03
N ASN A 427 -12.73 32.98 15.41
CA ASN A 427 -11.74 33.01 16.48
C ASN A 427 -10.31 32.96 15.94
N GLU A 428 -9.54 34.01 16.21
CA GLU A 428 -8.13 34.13 15.82
C GLU A 428 -7.27 32.97 16.34
N PHE A 429 -7.60 32.44 17.52
CA PHE A 429 -6.89 31.30 18.09
C PHE A 429 -6.96 30.05 17.19
N THR A 430 -8.02 29.88 16.39
CA THR A 430 -8.14 28.79 15.41
C THR A 430 -7.00 28.85 14.40
N PHE A 431 -6.71 30.04 13.87
CA PHE A 431 -5.64 30.24 12.88
C PHE A 431 -4.25 30.20 13.50
N GLU A 432 -4.08 30.69 14.74
CA GLU A 432 -2.84 30.52 15.51
C GLU A 432 -2.52 29.04 15.74
N LEU A 433 -3.55 28.25 16.08
CA LEU A 433 -3.43 26.81 16.28
C LEU A 433 -3.04 26.09 15.00
N ILE A 434 -3.77 26.33 13.90
CA ILE A 434 -3.44 25.75 12.59
C ILE A 434 -2.01 26.12 12.19
N LYS A 435 -1.59 27.37 12.38
CA LYS A 435 -0.22 27.78 12.10
C LYS A 435 0.81 26.98 12.90
N GLY A 436 0.56 26.69 14.17
CA GLY A 436 1.43 25.82 14.96
C GLY A 436 1.49 24.39 14.44
N VAL A 437 0.33 23.78 14.13
CA VAL A 437 0.26 22.44 13.55
C VAL A 437 1.05 22.38 12.23
N LEU A 438 0.81 23.32 11.31
CA LEU A 438 1.50 23.36 10.03
C LEU A 438 3.02 23.61 10.18
N THR A 439 3.44 24.34 11.22
CA THR A 439 4.86 24.56 11.55
C THR A 439 5.51 23.26 12.04
N ASP A 440 4.85 22.54 12.96
CA ASP A 440 5.34 21.28 13.49
C ASP A 440 5.48 20.24 12.38
N LEU A 441 4.48 20.13 11.48
CA LEU A 441 4.53 19.23 10.33
C LEU A 441 5.65 19.61 9.34
N ARG A 442 5.85 20.90 9.05
CA ARG A 442 6.94 21.35 8.16
C ARG A 442 8.32 20.91 8.65
N SER A 443 8.50 20.71 9.96
CA SER A 443 9.75 20.21 10.54
C SER A 443 10.03 18.72 10.28
N VAL A 444 9.02 17.98 9.79
CA VAL A 444 9.06 16.52 9.58
C VAL A 444 8.92 16.16 8.12
N PHE A 445 7.90 16.71 7.46
CA PHE A 445 7.52 16.39 6.09
C PHE A 445 8.29 17.31 5.14
N THR A 446 9.29 16.76 4.45
CA THR A 446 10.23 17.55 3.65
C THR A 446 9.77 17.85 2.23
N GLY A 447 8.72 17.18 1.75
CA GLY A 447 8.16 17.41 0.41
C GLY A 447 7.65 18.85 0.24
N SER A 448 7.47 19.28 -1.01
CA SER A 448 7.05 20.66 -1.34
C SER A 448 5.56 20.95 -1.07
N ARG A 449 4.76 19.93 -0.74
CA ARG A 449 3.29 20.01 -0.77
C ARG A 449 2.65 19.54 0.52
N ILE A 450 1.49 20.13 0.82
CA ILE A 450 0.60 19.76 1.92
C ILE A 450 -0.85 19.73 1.42
N HIS A 451 -1.65 18.79 1.90
CA HIS A 451 -3.09 18.81 1.71
C HIS A 451 -3.74 19.49 2.92
N ILE A 452 -4.66 20.43 2.67
CA ILE A 452 -5.34 21.19 3.74
C ILE A 452 -6.84 20.90 3.78
N GLY A 453 -7.28 19.89 3.03
CA GLY A 453 -8.65 19.39 2.98
C GLY A 453 -9.61 20.33 2.28
N GLY A 454 -10.71 20.66 2.97
CA GLY A 454 -11.68 21.66 2.54
C GLY A 454 -12.93 21.10 1.88
N ASP A 455 -13.24 19.84 2.13
CA ASP A 455 -14.45 19.13 1.73
C ASP A 455 -15.56 19.24 2.79
N GLU A 456 -16.79 18.92 2.36
CA GLU A 456 -17.99 18.71 3.20
C GLU A 456 -18.27 19.74 4.30
N VAL A 457 -17.94 21.02 4.08
CA VAL A 457 -18.13 22.08 5.07
C VAL A 457 -19.61 22.34 5.35
N LYS A 458 -20.06 22.02 6.56
CA LYS A 458 -21.44 22.27 7.04
C LYS A 458 -21.63 23.73 7.45
N GLU A 459 -22.00 24.57 6.48
CA GLU A 459 -22.22 26.01 6.66
C GLU A 459 -23.26 26.38 7.74
N ASP A 460 -24.31 25.57 7.88
CA ASP A 460 -25.42 25.81 8.82
C ASP A 460 -24.95 25.94 10.26
N CYS A 461 -23.91 25.20 10.65
CA CYS A 461 -23.31 25.26 11.98
C CYS A 461 -22.87 26.69 12.38
N TRP A 462 -22.21 27.38 11.45
CA TRP A 462 -21.75 28.75 11.66
C TRP A 462 -22.91 29.74 11.60
N ALA A 463 -23.90 29.50 10.74
CA ALA A 463 -25.08 30.33 10.62
C ALA A 463 -25.95 30.30 11.88
N GLU A 464 -26.05 29.14 12.53
CA GLU A 464 -26.84 28.91 13.75
C GLU A 464 -26.10 29.30 15.04
N SER A 465 -24.76 29.35 15.03
CA SER A 465 -23.98 29.82 16.18
C SER A 465 -24.10 31.35 16.33
N GLU A 466 -24.74 31.81 17.42
CA GLU A 466 -25.00 33.23 17.67
C GLU A 466 -23.73 34.10 17.53
N ARG A 467 -22.62 33.66 18.12
CA ARG A 467 -21.35 34.40 18.09
C ARG A 467 -20.77 34.48 16.68
N ILE A 468 -20.77 33.37 15.94
CA ILE A 468 -20.19 33.33 14.59
C ILE A 468 -21.09 34.08 13.61
N SER A 469 -22.40 33.90 13.69
CA SER A 469 -23.38 34.65 12.91
C SER A 469 -23.26 36.16 13.13
N GLN A 470 -23.10 36.62 14.38
CA GLN A 470 -22.82 38.03 14.67
C GLN A 470 -21.50 38.50 14.07
N TRP A 471 -20.42 37.70 14.17
CA TRP A 471 -19.14 38.02 13.56
C TRP A 471 -19.24 38.12 12.03
N MET A 472 -19.92 37.18 11.38
CA MET A 472 -20.15 37.20 9.93
C MET A 472 -20.94 38.44 9.52
N ASN A 473 -21.99 38.79 10.25
CA ASN A 473 -22.78 40.00 10.02
C ASN A 473 -21.93 41.30 10.14
N GLN A 474 -21.02 41.37 11.12
CA GLN A 474 -20.12 42.52 11.29
C GLN A 474 -19.12 42.64 10.13
N HIS A 475 -18.73 41.53 9.51
CA HIS A 475 -17.81 41.48 8.38
C HIS A 475 -18.53 41.49 7.02
N GLY A 476 -19.87 41.54 7.00
CA GLY A 476 -20.67 41.51 5.79
C GLY A 476 -20.54 40.19 5.01
N MET A 477 -20.34 39.07 5.70
CA MET A 477 -20.13 37.74 5.11
C MET A 477 -21.38 36.87 5.20
N GLN A 478 -21.67 36.11 4.14
CA GLN A 478 -22.51 34.92 4.18
C GLN A 478 -21.68 33.70 4.66
N PRO A 479 -22.33 32.58 5.05
CA PRO A 479 -21.60 31.37 5.45
C PRO A 479 -20.59 30.87 4.40
N SER A 480 -20.95 30.83 3.12
CA SER A 480 -20.04 30.48 2.02
C SER A 480 -18.85 31.46 1.88
N ASP A 481 -19.05 32.75 2.16
CA ASP A 481 -17.96 33.73 2.21
C ASP A 481 -17.01 33.43 3.37
N ALA A 482 -17.52 32.92 4.50
CA ALA A 482 -16.72 32.50 5.64
C ALA A 482 -15.91 31.22 5.34
N VAL A 483 -16.46 30.27 4.57
CA VAL A 483 -15.72 29.10 4.08
C VAL A 483 -14.54 29.56 3.22
N ARG A 484 -14.81 30.42 2.23
CA ARG A 484 -13.77 31.02 1.39
C ARG A 484 -12.72 31.75 2.23
N TYR A 485 -13.14 32.56 3.19
CA TYR A 485 -12.23 33.29 4.08
C TYR A 485 -11.30 32.33 4.85
N PHE A 486 -11.86 31.29 5.45
CA PHE A 486 -11.11 30.29 6.20
C PHE A 486 -10.07 29.59 5.31
N SER A 487 -10.50 29.03 4.18
CA SER A 487 -9.64 28.25 3.29
C SER A 487 -8.51 29.10 2.71
N ASN A 488 -8.79 30.35 2.32
CA ASN A 488 -7.77 31.28 1.84
C ASN A 488 -6.75 31.63 2.94
N ARG A 489 -7.19 31.75 4.19
CA ARG A 489 -6.31 32.07 5.32
C ARG A 489 -5.41 30.91 5.69
N VAL A 490 -5.92 29.68 5.73
CA VAL A 490 -5.10 28.47 5.95
C VAL A 490 -4.09 28.28 4.81
N ARG A 491 -4.51 28.48 3.55
CA ARG A 491 -3.58 28.45 2.41
C ARG A 491 -2.46 29.49 2.55
N ALA A 492 -2.79 30.72 2.91
CA ALA A 492 -1.78 31.77 3.12
C ALA A 492 -0.78 31.38 4.22
N ILE A 493 -1.27 30.84 5.34
CA ILE A 493 -0.42 30.32 6.43
C ILE A 493 0.52 29.22 5.94
N ALA A 494 0.02 28.25 5.16
CA ALA A 494 0.85 27.18 4.62
C ALA A 494 1.96 27.74 3.72
N LEU A 495 1.64 28.66 2.81
CA LEU A 495 2.62 29.28 1.92
C LEU A 495 3.66 30.12 2.69
N GLU A 496 3.25 30.86 3.72
CA GLU A 496 4.16 31.61 4.60
C GLU A 496 5.17 30.71 5.34
N LEU A 497 4.77 29.48 5.66
CA LEU A 497 5.62 28.48 6.33
C LEU A 497 6.56 27.73 5.37
N GLY A 498 6.53 28.07 4.06
CA GLY A 498 7.44 27.52 3.06
C GLY A 498 6.93 26.25 2.38
N TRP A 499 5.64 25.93 2.49
CA TRP A 499 5.01 24.97 1.57
C TRP A 499 4.88 25.64 0.20
N GLU A 500 5.30 24.96 -0.88
CA GLU A 500 5.25 25.55 -2.22
C GLU A 500 3.84 25.48 -2.81
N LYS A 501 3.12 24.38 -2.52
CA LYS A 501 1.76 24.15 -3.01
C LYS A 501 0.85 23.55 -1.94
N THR A 502 -0.39 24.00 -1.94
CA THR A 502 -1.48 23.40 -1.17
C THR A 502 -2.37 22.57 -2.10
N ILE A 503 -2.75 21.39 -1.66
CA ILE A 503 -3.78 20.56 -2.28
C ILE A 503 -5.07 20.76 -1.48
N VAL A 504 -6.18 20.90 -2.20
CA VAL A 504 -7.54 21.02 -1.65
C VAL A 504 -8.49 20.12 -2.43
N TRP A 505 -9.54 19.65 -1.77
CA TRP A 505 -10.64 18.94 -2.42
C TRP A 505 -11.44 19.88 -3.35
N GLU A 506 -12.24 19.29 -4.23
CA GLU A 506 -12.90 19.97 -5.35
C GLU A 506 -13.88 21.08 -4.95
N GLU A 507 -14.40 21.03 -3.73
CA GLU A 507 -15.34 21.97 -3.13
C GLU A 507 -14.80 23.40 -3.15
N SER A 508 -13.49 23.57 -2.91
CA SER A 508 -12.85 24.88 -3.00
C SER A 508 -12.99 25.51 -4.40
N TRP A 509 -12.95 24.69 -5.45
CA TRP A 509 -13.17 25.14 -6.81
C TRP A 509 -14.64 25.43 -7.09
N GLN A 510 -15.54 24.56 -6.63
CA GLN A 510 -16.99 24.75 -6.82
C GLN A 510 -17.50 26.03 -6.12
N GLY A 511 -16.95 26.33 -4.93
CA GLY A 511 -17.36 27.49 -4.13
C GLY A 511 -16.69 28.80 -4.52
N PHE A 512 -15.38 28.81 -4.78
CA PHE A 512 -14.61 30.06 -4.92
C PHE A 512 -13.39 29.96 -5.86
N SER A 513 -13.55 29.33 -7.03
CA SER A 513 -12.45 29.13 -8.01
C SER A 513 -11.68 30.40 -8.39
N GLU A 514 -12.31 31.58 -8.39
CA GLU A 514 -11.68 32.84 -8.81
C GLU A 514 -10.59 33.31 -7.83
N ASP A 515 -10.67 32.89 -6.56
CA ASP A 515 -9.71 33.25 -5.51
C ASP A 515 -8.52 32.29 -5.43
N LEU A 516 -8.60 31.15 -6.14
CA LEU A 516 -7.58 30.12 -6.10
C LEU A 516 -6.41 30.48 -7.03
N ASN A 517 -5.20 30.49 -6.46
CA ASN A 517 -4.00 30.71 -7.24
C ASN A 517 -3.56 29.41 -7.93
N LYS A 518 -3.64 29.39 -9.25
CA LYS A 518 -3.33 28.24 -10.13
C LYS A 518 -1.88 27.74 -10.04
N THR A 519 -0.94 28.56 -9.56
CA THR A 519 0.47 28.15 -9.42
C THR A 519 0.78 27.49 -8.09
N THR A 520 0.01 27.83 -7.04
CA THR A 520 0.21 27.34 -5.67
C THR A 520 -0.90 26.43 -5.17
N THR A 521 -1.98 26.24 -5.96
CA THR A 521 -3.13 25.38 -5.60
C THR A 521 -3.26 24.23 -6.59
N ILE A 522 -3.34 23.02 -6.06
CA ILE A 522 -3.70 21.80 -6.80
C ILE A 522 -5.10 21.37 -6.35
N LEU A 523 -5.95 20.98 -7.29
CA LEU A 523 -7.31 20.52 -7.01
C LEU A 523 -7.36 18.99 -7.09
N GLN A 524 -7.91 18.35 -6.07
CA GLN A 524 -8.14 16.91 -6.03
C GLN A 524 -9.63 16.61 -6.26
N ASN A 525 -9.94 15.89 -7.34
CA ASN A 525 -11.30 15.59 -7.75
C ASN A 525 -11.75 14.22 -7.24
N TRP A 526 -12.94 14.16 -6.62
CA TRP A 526 -13.48 12.93 -6.04
C TRP A 526 -14.95 12.65 -6.41
N LEU A 527 -15.84 13.64 -6.52
CA LEU A 527 -17.26 13.38 -6.83
C LEU A 527 -17.52 13.39 -8.32
N SER A 528 -17.25 14.48 -9.02
CA SER A 528 -17.84 14.67 -10.35
C SER A 528 -16.85 14.35 -11.48
N VAL A 529 -17.18 13.44 -12.40
CA VAL A 529 -16.30 13.07 -13.53
C VAL A 529 -16.19 14.15 -14.61
N ASP A 530 -17.12 15.11 -14.64
CA ASP A 530 -17.20 16.19 -15.63
C ASP A 530 -16.51 17.48 -15.18
N ILE A 531 -16.32 17.69 -13.87
CA ILE A 531 -15.74 18.95 -13.36
C ILE A 531 -14.23 19.02 -13.61
N ILE A 532 -13.52 17.89 -13.59
CA ILE A 532 -12.06 17.89 -13.73
C ILE A 532 -11.62 18.47 -15.08
N GLY A 533 -12.39 18.21 -16.14
CA GLY A 533 -12.19 18.82 -17.45
C GLY A 533 -12.39 20.34 -17.45
N ARG A 534 -13.38 20.84 -16.70
CA ARG A 534 -13.61 22.29 -16.54
C ARG A 534 -12.49 22.95 -15.74
N MET A 535 -12.02 22.32 -14.66
CA MET A 535 -10.86 22.80 -13.89
C MET A 535 -9.60 22.90 -14.78
N ALA A 536 -9.40 21.90 -15.65
CA ALA A 536 -8.29 21.90 -16.60
C ALA A 536 -8.39 23.03 -17.62
N GLN A 537 -9.58 23.28 -18.18
CA GLN A 537 -9.82 24.39 -19.11
C GLN A 537 -9.56 25.76 -18.46
N GLN A 538 -9.74 25.86 -17.14
CA GLN A 538 -9.39 27.06 -16.37
C GLN A 538 -7.89 27.14 -16.03
N GLY A 539 -7.09 26.12 -16.32
CA GLY A 539 -5.63 26.13 -16.12
C GLY A 539 -5.16 25.68 -14.74
N PHE A 540 -6.01 25.01 -13.95
CA PHE A 540 -5.60 24.43 -12.67
C PHE A 540 -4.79 23.15 -12.85
N GLN A 541 -3.89 22.89 -11.91
CA GLN A 541 -3.22 21.60 -11.80
C GLN A 541 -4.10 20.64 -10.99
N LEU A 542 -4.15 19.37 -11.40
CA LEU A 542 -5.20 18.45 -10.97
C LEU A 542 -4.64 17.11 -10.49
N LEU A 543 -5.36 16.52 -9.54
CA LEU A 543 -5.25 15.11 -9.14
C LEU A 543 -6.61 14.44 -9.32
N PHE A 544 -6.61 13.24 -9.89
CA PHE A 544 -7.80 12.43 -10.07
C PHE A 544 -7.93 11.40 -8.95
N SER A 545 -9.08 11.38 -8.27
CA SER A 545 -9.42 10.42 -7.21
C SER A 545 -10.90 10.04 -7.26
N ASN A 546 -11.51 10.01 -8.45
CA ASN A 546 -12.96 9.98 -8.57
C ASN A 546 -13.61 8.66 -8.11
N VAL A 547 -14.65 8.76 -7.26
CA VAL A 547 -15.40 7.62 -6.71
C VAL A 547 -16.14 6.83 -7.79
N TYR A 548 -16.75 7.48 -8.79
CA TYR A 548 -17.43 6.81 -9.89
C TYR A 548 -16.44 6.14 -10.85
N GLY A 549 -15.23 6.67 -10.93
CA GLY A 549 -14.07 6.03 -11.54
C GLY A 549 -13.58 4.77 -10.81
N GLY A 550 -14.12 4.47 -9.63
CA GLY A 550 -13.72 3.34 -8.80
C GLY A 550 -12.35 3.53 -8.15
N TRP A 551 -11.93 4.76 -7.85
CA TRP A 551 -10.64 5.02 -7.19
C TRP A 551 -10.78 5.13 -5.66
N TYR A 552 -11.95 4.82 -5.10
CA TYR A 552 -12.19 4.63 -3.67
C TYR A 552 -12.09 3.14 -3.34
N LEU A 553 -11.12 2.77 -2.51
CA LEU A 553 -10.79 1.40 -2.15
C LEU A 553 -11.59 0.88 -0.95
N ASP A 554 -12.16 1.76 -0.13
CA ASP A 554 -13.08 1.44 0.95
C ASP A 554 -14.42 0.85 0.45
N SER A 555 -14.79 1.18 -0.78
CA SER A 555 -15.91 0.56 -1.48
C SER A 555 -15.52 -0.87 -1.90
N MET A 556 -16.13 -1.85 -1.22
CA MET A 556 -15.88 -3.28 -1.46
C MET A 556 -16.55 -3.80 -2.75
N ASP A 557 -17.47 -3.04 -3.35
CA ASP A 557 -18.11 -3.33 -4.64
C ASP A 557 -17.29 -2.85 -5.85
N VAL A 558 -16.17 -2.15 -5.62
CA VAL A 558 -15.22 -1.76 -6.66
C VAL A 558 -14.15 -2.83 -6.83
N ASP A 559 -14.18 -3.54 -7.95
CA ASP A 559 -13.13 -4.48 -8.33
C ASP A 559 -11.92 -3.79 -8.99
N TRP A 560 -10.84 -4.56 -9.18
CA TRP A 560 -9.65 -4.06 -9.85
C TRP A 560 -9.92 -3.66 -11.31
N HIS A 561 -10.88 -4.29 -11.98
CA HIS A 561 -11.18 -4.07 -13.39
C HIS A 561 -11.77 -2.67 -13.59
N ARG A 562 -12.66 -2.23 -12.70
CA ARG A 562 -13.19 -0.85 -12.68
C ARG A 562 -12.07 0.16 -12.44
N VAL A 563 -11.19 -0.07 -11.46
CA VAL A 563 -10.01 0.77 -11.18
C VAL A 563 -9.13 0.89 -12.44
N TYR A 564 -8.84 -0.24 -13.09
CA TYR A 564 -7.95 -0.32 -14.25
C TYR A 564 -8.55 0.31 -15.51
N THR A 565 -9.87 0.18 -15.71
CA THR A 565 -10.57 0.70 -16.89
C THR A 565 -10.60 2.23 -16.91
N THR A 566 -10.65 2.85 -15.74
CA THR A 566 -10.71 4.30 -15.57
C THR A 566 -9.36 4.95 -15.88
N ASP A 567 -9.25 5.66 -17.01
CA ASP A 567 -8.09 6.50 -17.30
C ASP A 567 -8.28 7.91 -16.71
N PRO A 568 -7.41 8.36 -15.81
CA PRO A 568 -7.58 9.65 -15.12
C PRO A 568 -7.53 10.85 -16.08
N ALA A 569 -6.96 10.69 -17.28
CA ALA A 569 -6.89 11.75 -18.30
C ALA A 569 -8.05 11.73 -19.30
N GLN A 570 -9.03 10.81 -19.20
CA GLN A 570 -10.04 10.61 -20.24
C GLN A 570 -10.79 11.90 -20.62
N ASN A 571 -11.10 12.76 -19.64
CA ASN A 571 -11.85 14.01 -19.82
C ASN A 571 -11.03 15.27 -19.54
N VAL A 572 -9.69 15.17 -19.54
CA VAL A 572 -8.80 16.29 -19.18
C VAL A 572 -8.08 16.84 -20.41
N SER A 573 -8.21 18.14 -20.64
CA SER A 573 -7.50 18.84 -21.73
C SER A 573 -7.06 20.25 -21.28
N PRO A 574 -5.76 20.60 -21.42
CA PRO A 574 -4.65 19.72 -21.81
C PRO A 574 -4.29 18.70 -20.71
N GLU A 575 -3.94 17.46 -21.10
CA GLU A 575 -3.53 16.39 -20.17
C GLU A 575 -2.33 16.78 -19.29
N SER A 576 -1.48 17.72 -19.75
CA SER A 576 -0.32 18.21 -18.98
C SER A 576 -0.67 18.89 -17.64
N LEU A 577 -1.92 19.30 -17.44
CA LEU A 577 -2.39 19.84 -16.17
C LEU A 577 -2.75 18.77 -15.15
N LEU A 578 -3.00 17.54 -15.59
CA LEU A 578 -3.20 16.40 -14.72
C LEU A 578 -1.83 15.88 -14.27
N GLU A 579 -1.55 16.01 -12.97
CA GLU A 579 -0.27 15.53 -12.43
C GLU A 579 -0.24 14.01 -12.26
N GLY A 580 -1.44 13.41 -12.20
CA GLY A 580 -1.71 12.00 -12.00
C GLY A 580 -2.96 11.85 -11.14
N GLY A 581 -2.91 10.98 -10.14
CA GLY A 581 -4.04 10.82 -9.24
C GLY A 581 -3.74 9.90 -8.06
N GLU A 582 -4.78 9.63 -7.28
CA GLU A 582 -4.67 8.86 -6.05
C GLU A 582 -5.86 7.91 -5.88
N VAL A 583 -5.56 6.67 -5.52
CA VAL A 583 -6.60 5.79 -4.97
C VAL A 583 -6.74 6.09 -3.47
N CYS A 584 -7.98 6.17 -2.99
CA CYS A 584 -8.28 6.57 -1.63
C CYS A 584 -8.75 5.38 -0.79
N MET A 585 -8.07 5.13 0.32
CA MET A 585 -8.48 4.13 1.30
C MET A 585 -8.97 4.85 2.56
N TRP A 586 -10.25 5.21 2.58
CA TRP A 586 -10.92 5.80 3.75
C TRP A 586 -11.15 4.77 4.85
N GLY A 587 -11.10 5.22 6.09
CA GLY A 587 -10.90 4.34 7.24
C GLY A 587 -12.17 3.97 8.00
N GLU A 588 -13.39 4.27 7.55
CA GLU A 588 -14.60 4.10 8.38
C GLU A 588 -14.89 2.64 8.77
N LYS A 589 -14.46 1.69 7.94
CA LYS A 589 -14.80 0.26 8.08
C LYS A 589 -13.59 -0.66 7.99
N VAL A 590 -12.38 -0.11 8.01
CA VAL A 590 -11.13 -0.83 7.77
C VAL A 590 -10.11 -0.44 8.82
N ASP A 591 -9.47 -1.43 9.42
CA ASP A 591 -8.40 -1.24 10.39
C ASP A 591 -7.18 -2.11 10.02
N SER A 592 -6.16 -2.15 10.89
CA SER A 592 -4.95 -2.95 10.67
C SER A 592 -5.20 -4.44 10.35
N SER A 593 -6.32 -5.02 10.79
CA SER A 593 -6.64 -6.44 10.59
C SER A 593 -7.02 -6.76 9.14
N ASP A 594 -7.48 -5.77 8.38
CA ASP A 594 -7.99 -5.99 7.03
C ASP A 594 -7.65 -4.90 6.01
N PHE A 595 -6.76 -3.96 6.38
CA PHE A 595 -6.26 -2.89 5.52
C PHE A 595 -5.59 -3.40 4.24
N MET A 596 -4.52 -4.19 4.38
CA MET A 596 -3.73 -4.71 3.26
C MET A 596 -4.54 -5.49 2.22
N PRO A 597 -5.40 -6.47 2.60
CA PRO A 597 -6.22 -7.20 1.63
C PRO A 597 -7.35 -6.36 1.04
N THR A 598 -7.69 -5.22 1.65
CA THR A 598 -8.64 -4.28 1.05
C THR A 598 -7.96 -3.49 -0.08
N ILE A 599 -6.77 -2.94 0.14
CA ILE A 599 -6.11 -2.11 -0.87
C ILE A 599 -5.46 -2.92 -2.00
N TRP A 600 -4.91 -4.11 -1.72
CA TRP A 600 -4.19 -4.91 -2.71
C TRP A 600 -5.03 -6.09 -3.19
N PRO A 601 -5.06 -6.38 -4.51
CA PRO A 601 -4.20 -5.83 -5.57
C PRO A 601 -4.81 -4.62 -6.32
N ARG A 602 -5.94 -4.05 -5.87
CA ARG A 602 -6.66 -2.98 -6.56
C ARG A 602 -5.81 -1.71 -6.75
N ALA A 603 -5.02 -1.31 -5.75
CA ALA A 603 -4.08 -0.20 -5.88
C ALA A 603 -3.02 -0.42 -6.99
N ALA A 604 -2.64 -1.69 -7.25
CA ALA A 604 -1.71 -2.01 -8.33
C ALA A 604 -2.32 -1.74 -9.72
N ALA A 605 -3.64 -1.90 -9.87
CA ALA A 605 -4.37 -1.57 -11.08
C ALA A 605 -4.25 -0.08 -11.43
N ALA A 606 -4.49 0.80 -10.45
CA ALA A 606 -4.29 2.23 -10.62
C ALA A 606 -2.81 2.57 -10.89
N ALA A 607 -1.89 1.88 -10.22
CA ALA A 607 -0.46 2.11 -10.41
C ALA A 607 -0.01 1.85 -11.85
N GLU A 608 -0.49 0.78 -12.51
CA GLU A 608 -0.21 0.53 -13.93
C GLU A 608 -0.85 1.59 -14.84
N ARG A 609 -2.10 1.97 -14.57
CA ARG A 609 -2.77 3.03 -15.32
C ARG A 609 -2.03 4.36 -15.27
N MET A 610 -1.36 4.65 -14.15
CA MET A 610 -0.58 5.87 -13.97
C MET A 610 0.89 5.75 -14.42
N TRP A 611 1.39 4.53 -14.62
CA TRP A 611 2.78 4.27 -15.03
C TRP A 611 2.91 4.03 -16.53
N SER A 612 2.16 3.07 -17.07
CA SER A 612 2.32 2.56 -18.43
C SER A 612 1.69 3.48 -19.47
N PRO A 613 2.13 3.42 -20.75
CA PRO A 613 1.47 4.15 -21.83
C PRO A 613 0.00 3.77 -21.95
N ARG A 614 -0.89 4.77 -22.11
CA ARG A 614 -2.34 4.58 -22.26
C ARG A 614 -2.70 3.51 -23.30
N ALA A 615 -2.12 3.61 -24.49
CA ALA A 615 -2.38 2.68 -25.58
C ALA A 615 -2.01 1.23 -25.23
N TYR A 616 -0.96 1.00 -24.44
CA TYR A 616 -0.63 -0.34 -23.96
C TYR A 616 -1.67 -0.81 -22.95
N ALA A 617 -1.95 0.00 -21.93
CA ALA A 617 -2.87 -0.39 -20.86
C ALA A 617 -4.28 -0.71 -21.40
N ASP A 618 -4.77 0.06 -22.36
CA ASP A 618 -6.06 -0.19 -23.05
C ASP A 618 -6.04 -1.50 -23.85
N ALA A 619 -4.96 -1.78 -24.58
CA ALA A 619 -4.80 -3.03 -25.32
C ALA A 619 -4.65 -4.25 -24.40
N ALA A 620 -3.94 -4.10 -23.28
CA ALA A 620 -3.75 -5.15 -22.28
C ALA A 620 -5.06 -5.49 -21.57
N LEU A 621 -5.92 -4.50 -21.32
CA LEU A 621 -7.29 -4.71 -20.83
C LEU A 621 -8.12 -5.50 -21.85
N ALA A 622 -8.17 -5.01 -23.10
CA ALA A 622 -9.00 -5.62 -24.15
C ALA A 622 -8.62 -7.06 -24.51
N SER A 623 -7.36 -7.45 -24.28
CA SER A 623 -6.83 -8.81 -24.54
C SER A 623 -6.82 -9.73 -23.32
N GLY A 624 -7.24 -9.24 -22.15
CA GLY A 624 -7.12 -9.94 -20.87
C GLY A 624 -5.67 -10.16 -20.40
N GLU A 625 -4.68 -9.52 -21.04
CA GLU A 625 -3.27 -9.59 -20.63
C GLU A 625 -3.06 -8.95 -19.25
N ALA A 626 -3.73 -7.82 -18.98
CA ALA A 626 -3.67 -7.14 -17.69
C ALA A 626 -4.11 -8.05 -16.54
N GLU A 627 -5.24 -8.75 -16.69
CA GLU A 627 -5.74 -9.69 -15.67
C GLU A 627 -4.71 -10.79 -15.37
N ARG A 628 -4.21 -11.46 -16.42
CA ARG A 628 -3.23 -12.55 -16.27
C ARG A 628 -1.94 -12.07 -15.57
N ARG A 629 -1.45 -10.88 -15.91
CA ARG A 629 -0.29 -10.27 -15.24
C ARG A 629 -0.60 -9.88 -13.79
N LEU A 630 -1.81 -9.38 -13.52
CA LEU A 630 -2.22 -9.00 -12.16
C LEU A 630 -2.30 -10.22 -11.24
N HIS A 631 -2.73 -11.39 -11.73
CA HIS A 631 -2.63 -12.64 -10.98
C HIS A 631 -1.17 -12.95 -10.60
N VAL A 632 -0.24 -12.83 -11.55
CA VAL A 632 1.20 -13.05 -11.28
C VAL A 632 1.73 -12.06 -10.25
N PHE A 633 1.37 -10.77 -10.38
CA PHE A 633 1.80 -9.73 -9.45
C PHE A 633 1.20 -9.92 -8.05
N ARG A 634 -0.09 -10.29 -7.94
CA ARG A 634 -0.74 -10.65 -6.67
C ARG A 634 0.00 -11.79 -5.98
N CYS A 635 0.43 -12.81 -6.73
CA CYS A 635 1.23 -13.89 -6.15
C CYS A 635 2.61 -13.45 -5.70
N LEU A 636 3.22 -12.51 -6.40
CA LEU A 636 4.47 -11.89 -5.97
C LEU A 636 4.26 -11.13 -4.65
N LEU A 637 3.18 -10.34 -4.52
CA LEU A 637 2.83 -9.64 -3.29
C LEU A 637 2.69 -10.60 -2.11
N ASN A 638 1.90 -11.67 -2.26
CA ASN A 638 1.75 -12.68 -1.21
C ASN A 638 3.08 -13.32 -0.78
N ARG A 639 3.96 -13.63 -1.74
CA ARG A 639 5.30 -14.18 -1.45
C ARG A 639 6.20 -13.19 -0.71
N ARG A 640 5.94 -11.89 -0.87
CA ARG A 640 6.64 -10.79 -0.19
C ARG A 640 5.99 -10.42 1.17
N GLY A 641 5.00 -11.18 1.63
CA GLY A 641 4.31 -10.91 2.90
C GLY A 641 3.28 -9.77 2.85
N VAL A 642 2.82 -9.41 1.64
CA VAL A 642 1.72 -8.47 1.41
C VAL A 642 0.44 -9.29 1.24
N GLU A 643 -0.50 -9.21 2.18
CA GLU A 643 -1.79 -9.88 2.07
C GLU A 643 -2.62 -9.21 0.98
N ALA A 644 -2.57 -9.75 -0.24
CA ALA A 644 -3.38 -9.27 -1.35
C ALA A 644 -4.62 -10.17 -1.55
N ALA A 645 -5.79 -9.55 -1.69
CA ALA A 645 -7.02 -10.23 -2.01
C ALA A 645 -6.92 -10.98 -3.37
N PRO A 646 -7.78 -11.99 -3.60
CA PRO A 646 -7.90 -12.61 -4.92
C PRO A 646 -8.36 -11.58 -5.99
N VAL A 647 -7.89 -11.76 -7.22
CA VAL A 647 -8.13 -10.89 -8.38
C VAL A 647 -9.52 -11.11 -8.97
N SER A 648 -9.98 -12.35 -9.08
CA SER A 648 -11.22 -12.72 -9.80
C SER A 648 -12.48 -12.68 -8.93
N ASN A 649 -12.38 -12.20 -7.69
CA ASN A 649 -13.52 -12.19 -6.79
C ASN A 649 -14.43 -11.00 -7.06
N ALA A 650 -15.72 -11.26 -7.26
CA ALA A 650 -16.76 -10.23 -7.35
C ALA A 650 -16.96 -9.45 -6.03
N VAL A 651 -16.65 -10.08 -4.89
CA VAL A 651 -16.59 -9.45 -3.57
C VAL A 651 -15.23 -9.80 -2.97
N PRO A 652 -14.40 -8.82 -2.56
CA PRO A 652 -13.08 -9.11 -2.02
C PRO A 652 -13.23 -10.10 -0.87
N ARG A 653 -12.45 -11.20 -0.89
CA ARG A 653 -12.42 -12.31 0.10
C ARG A 653 -13.27 -13.58 -0.16
N SER A 654 -13.90 -13.78 -1.34
CA SER A 654 -14.45 -15.10 -1.74
C SER A 654 -13.39 -16.21 -1.93
N SER A 655 -13.80 -17.48 -1.79
CA SER A 655 -12.94 -18.65 -2.06
C SER A 655 -12.77 -18.92 -3.56
N PRO A 656 -11.63 -19.47 -4.02
CA PRO A 656 -11.47 -19.97 -5.38
C PRO A 656 -12.52 -21.02 -5.74
N GLU A 657 -12.91 -21.10 -7.02
CA GLU A 657 -13.92 -22.07 -7.47
C GLU A 657 -13.37 -23.51 -7.57
N ASN A 658 -12.08 -23.65 -7.85
CA ASN A 658 -11.43 -24.93 -8.08
C ASN A 658 -10.07 -25.00 -7.38
N PRO A 659 -9.53 -26.22 -7.12
CA PRO A 659 -8.13 -26.38 -6.78
C PRO A 659 -7.26 -25.71 -7.84
N GLY A 660 -6.43 -24.76 -7.40
CA GLY A 660 -5.57 -23.95 -8.25
C GLY A 660 -4.55 -23.23 -7.38
N GLY A 661 -3.31 -23.11 -7.88
CA GLY A 661 -2.31 -22.27 -7.23
C GLY A 661 -2.73 -20.79 -7.27
N CYS A 662 -1.95 -19.91 -6.66
CA CYS A 662 -2.27 -18.47 -6.61
C CYS A 662 -2.57 -17.81 -8.00
N LEU A 663 -2.09 -18.41 -9.10
CA LEU A 663 -2.27 -17.97 -10.49
C LEU A 663 -3.61 -18.37 -11.13
N VAL A 664 -4.37 -19.26 -10.50
CA VAL A 664 -5.66 -19.77 -10.99
C VAL A 664 -6.63 -19.66 -9.80
N GLN A 665 -7.54 -18.70 -9.87
CA GLN A 665 -8.46 -18.37 -8.78
C GLN A 665 -9.90 -18.63 -9.23
#